data_AF-A0A1B6EQU8-F1
#
_entry.id   AF-A0A1B6EQU8-F1
#
_cell.length_a   1.000
_cell.length_b   1.000
_cell.length_c   1.000
_cell.angle_alpha   90.00
_cell.angle_beta   90.00
_cell.angle_gamma   90.00
#
_symmetry.space_group_name_H-M   'P 1'
#
loop_
_entity.id
_entity.type
_entity.pdbx_description
1 polymer ?
#
loop_
_entity_poly.entity_id
_entity_poly.type
_entity_poly.pdbx_seq_one_letter_code
_entity_poly.pdbx_strand_id
1 'polypeptide(L)'
;MALTFNWPFKKLSVVTPILCLFQINMVFMYSSEIISFTGDIFCNKSEYFCINDFKCTYCDPIKNLKPSANKQSCICNELSRKIRKNKEEQLECISCKIGHIATRDGHYCISCTNSTQEFSNNVTLSTSNTKSSMCVKCSSDEIEVERNLDGSLLPTIQCLRCATGTRPSPDQTVCVPCPINAFNGKSSCSCPSNSHDLLAPGVCASHNELTAWPDDSATFTIEYPLSNQVVQSKLLKENLRRDVYLCKVQRRSSACQSVANMCVLSHYRDGSACSLFRDFKHIPSSGREPYPWLYYGDGDAPTVLNRRKIPTRFSLDPGSELNHLNLTIVRWAVNGTWLGMTSLRGSGLQLCPGEWTSQDAAFRFGSHYHQLCRLLPSQLLSSLRQTELFDLYLQFNSSLYSLPVLNTNYQQGNRFPNKEADVGQWQLMRRFFLVDTVSGKPVSTDKVEVIQFLQSATLRIRTQQGEDQGRIYPPLLILKYGEITAKDLAADKPLDVSFTVDFYMDSRVTYTIDIWLGVLCGLTVVWSALQTWSHAKRSAHLVIDLLTLCQLCLVAAGHLSNVFFLVVGLAAVHSLVYYKGQSVTQVLLPSRALDDYVHTYVIVAFSLKLVEVVNMMWQQMSVDIFLIDWERPRATKDNTQPVSIWRTYFVANEWNEIQSERRTSLSVQLVGTVLLIKVFGLENWAVSDPDINSTITPEMLYRPANFTLQFAVAILVYVLVYVIQWLLLSVVYERYIKNGIQEFVDVCSLANISVFILTLENFGYYIHGRI
;
A
#
# COMPACT_ATOMS: atom_id res chain seq x y z
N MET A 1 -27.03 24.92 40.27
CA MET A 1 -26.14 26.10 40.35
C MET A 1 -25.21 26.03 39.14
N ALA A 2 -25.49 26.82 38.11
CA ALA A 2 -24.83 26.74 36.80
C ALA A 2 -23.41 27.33 36.89
N LEU A 3 -22.41 26.57 36.45
CA LEU A 3 -21.02 27.03 36.32
C LEU A 3 -20.69 27.17 34.83
N THR A 4 -20.67 28.42 34.40
CA THR A 4 -20.20 28.91 33.10
C THR A 4 -18.66 28.96 33.09
N PHE A 5 -18.04 28.31 32.10
CA PHE A 5 -16.60 28.44 31.85
C PHE A 5 -16.34 29.54 30.81
N ASN A 6 -15.63 30.59 31.24
CA ASN A 6 -15.18 31.73 30.44
C ASN A 6 -14.01 31.34 29.52
N TRP A 7 -14.11 31.72 28.23
CA TRP A 7 -13.01 31.77 27.27
C TRP A 7 -12.52 33.22 27.14
N PRO A 8 -11.20 33.50 27.07
CA PRO A 8 -10.72 34.84 26.77
C PRO A 8 -10.54 35.03 25.26
N PHE A 9 -11.47 35.76 24.63
CA PHE A 9 -11.25 36.40 23.33
C PHE A 9 -10.34 37.62 23.50
N LYS A 10 -9.14 37.60 22.91
CA LYS A 10 -8.32 38.81 22.72
C LYS A 10 -8.82 39.56 21.48
N LYS A 11 -9.29 40.79 21.71
CA LYS A 11 -9.69 41.78 20.69
C LYS A 11 -8.50 42.14 19.79
N LEU A 12 -8.71 42.04 18.47
CA LEU A 12 -7.83 42.65 17.46
C LEU A 12 -8.34 44.07 17.17
N SER A 13 -7.45 45.05 17.28
CA SER A 13 -7.72 46.47 17.03
C SER A 13 -7.63 46.77 15.53
N VAL A 14 -8.63 47.51 15.02
CA VAL A 14 -8.73 48.05 13.67
C VAL A 14 -8.02 49.41 13.62
N VAL A 15 -6.98 49.57 12.77
CA VAL A 15 -6.48 50.88 12.32
C VAL A 15 -5.93 50.79 10.88
N THR A 16 -6.73 51.33 9.95
CA THR A 16 -6.47 51.97 8.63
C THR A 16 -5.60 51.33 7.51
N PRO A 17 -6.02 51.48 6.23
CA PRO A 17 -5.35 50.93 5.04
C PRO A 17 -4.50 51.97 4.30
N ILE A 18 -3.31 51.60 3.81
CA ILE A 18 -2.60 52.34 2.74
C ILE A 18 -1.98 51.33 1.77
N LEU A 19 -2.40 51.49 0.51
CA LEU A 19 -1.85 51.05 -0.76
C LEU A 19 -0.52 50.26 -0.74
N CYS A 20 -0.60 49.01 -1.19
CA CYS A 20 0.42 48.41 -2.07
C CYS A 20 -0.28 47.43 -3.02
N LEU A 21 -0.58 47.89 -4.23
CA LEU A 21 -0.91 47.07 -5.39
C LEU A 21 0.32 46.26 -5.77
N PHE A 22 0.51 45.08 -5.16
CA PHE A 22 1.33 44.04 -5.76
C PHE A 22 0.43 43.23 -6.69
N GLN A 23 0.67 43.37 -8.00
CA GLN A 23 0.21 42.39 -8.97
C GLN A 23 0.79 41.02 -8.60
N ILE A 24 -0.03 40.20 -7.94
CA ILE A 24 0.17 38.76 -7.90
C ILE A 24 -0.17 38.30 -9.32
N ASN A 25 0.84 38.26 -10.18
CA ASN A 25 0.83 37.31 -11.28
C ASN A 25 0.79 35.93 -10.64
N MET A 26 -0.42 35.37 -10.48
CA MET A 26 -0.62 33.94 -10.29
C MET A 26 -0.15 33.26 -11.58
N VAL A 27 1.16 33.10 -11.70
CA VAL A 27 1.71 32.02 -12.49
C VAL A 27 1.26 30.77 -11.75
N PHE A 28 0.20 30.13 -12.24
CA PHE A 28 -0.03 28.71 -11.97
C PHE A 28 1.21 27.99 -12.51
N MET A 29 2.22 27.85 -11.65
CA MET A 29 3.31 26.91 -11.84
C MET A 29 2.64 25.53 -11.78
N TYR A 30 2.31 24.98 -12.95
CA TYR A 30 1.94 23.58 -13.07
C TYR A 30 3.13 22.76 -12.54
N SER A 31 3.02 22.33 -11.29
CA SER A 31 3.93 21.36 -10.72
C SER A 31 3.71 20.06 -11.48
N SER A 32 4.72 19.56 -12.18
CA SER A 32 4.68 18.31 -12.97
C SER A 32 4.33 17.04 -12.16
N GLU A 33 4.16 17.18 -10.84
CA GLU A 33 3.60 16.15 -9.96
C GLU A 33 2.09 15.99 -10.10
N ILE A 34 1.38 17.07 -10.42
CA ILE A 34 -0.06 17.07 -10.68
C ILE A 34 -0.27 17.38 -12.16
N ILE A 35 -0.82 16.40 -12.86
CA ILE A 35 -1.11 16.52 -14.27
C ILE A 35 -2.62 16.58 -14.43
N SER A 36 -3.14 17.60 -15.11
CA SER A 36 -4.55 17.66 -15.47
C SER A 36 -4.85 16.58 -16.52
N PHE A 37 -5.79 15.70 -16.20
CA PHE A 37 -6.21 14.60 -17.06
C PHE A 37 -7.66 14.83 -17.49
N THR A 38 -7.87 15.06 -18.79
CA THR A 38 -9.21 15.22 -19.37
C THR A 38 -9.37 14.25 -20.54
N GLY A 39 -10.01 13.11 -20.30
CA GLY A 39 -10.33 12.14 -21.35
C GLY A 39 -10.48 10.72 -20.83
N ASP A 40 -10.95 9.82 -21.70
CA ASP A 40 -10.91 8.39 -21.45
C ASP A 40 -9.48 7.86 -21.64
N ILE A 41 -9.12 6.80 -20.90
CA ILE A 41 -7.83 6.11 -20.98
C ILE A 41 -7.55 5.59 -22.41
N PHE A 42 -8.62 5.36 -23.17
CA PHE A 42 -8.57 4.96 -24.58
C PHE A 42 -9.12 6.07 -25.46
N CYS A 43 -8.24 6.77 -26.17
CA CYS A 43 -8.69 7.69 -27.22
C CYS A 43 -9.43 6.90 -28.31
N ASN A 44 -10.54 7.45 -28.80
CA ASN A 44 -11.33 6.84 -29.87
C ASN A 44 -10.50 6.61 -31.15
N LYS A 45 -10.99 5.79 -32.08
CA LYS A 45 -10.28 5.48 -33.35
C LYS A 45 -9.90 6.74 -34.16
N SER A 46 -10.65 7.82 -33.99
CA SER A 46 -10.48 9.12 -34.62
C SER A 46 -9.70 10.12 -33.76
N GLU A 47 -9.12 9.71 -32.64
CA GLU A 47 -8.40 10.57 -31.69
C GLU A 47 -6.94 10.11 -31.51
N TYR A 48 -6.06 11.03 -31.11
CA TYR A 48 -4.67 10.74 -30.72
C TYR A 48 -4.41 11.20 -29.28
N PHE A 49 -3.45 10.56 -28.60
CA PHE A 49 -3.06 10.88 -27.23
C PHE A 49 -1.83 11.80 -27.20
N CYS A 50 -1.96 12.98 -26.62
CA CYS A 50 -0.81 13.85 -26.36
C CYS A 50 -0.13 13.44 -25.05
N ILE A 51 1.11 12.93 -25.12
CA ILE A 51 1.86 12.45 -23.95
C ILE A 51 2.25 13.58 -23.00
N ASN A 52 2.54 14.78 -23.52
CA ASN A 52 2.97 15.91 -22.70
C ASN A 52 1.81 16.50 -21.88
N ASP A 53 0.60 16.48 -22.45
CA ASP A 53 -0.60 17.09 -21.87
C ASP A 53 -1.60 16.06 -21.32
N PHE A 54 -1.28 14.76 -21.43
CA PHE A 54 -2.11 13.62 -21.02
C PHE A 54 -3.59 13.76 -21.47
N LYS A 55 -3.82 14.13 -22.73
CA LYS A 55 -5.17 14.41 -23.27
C LYS A 55 -5.38 13.75 -24.63
N CYS A 56 -6.58 13.21 -24.85
CA CYS A 56 -7.06 12.77 -26.16
C CYS A 56 -7.56 13.95 -26.99
N THR A 57 -7.08 14.06 -28.23
CA THR A 57 -7.47 15.12 -29.16
C THR A 57 -8.04 14.50 -30.44
N TYR A 58 -9.20 15.00 -30.87
CA TYR A 58 -9.94 14.49 -32.03
C TYR A 58 -9.35 14.96 -33.37
N CYS A 59 -9.08 13.99 -34.24
CA CYS A 59 -8.76 14.19 -35.64
C CYS A 59 -10.04 14.09 -36.47
N ASP A 60 -10.54 15.22 -36.95
CA ASP A 60 -11.79 15.30 -37.69
C ASP A 60 -11.70 14.65 -39.09
N PRO A 61 -12.37 13.50 -39.33
CA PRO A 61 -12.33 12.82 -40.63
C PRO A 61 -12.99 13.62 -41.74
N ILE A 62 -13.97 14.48 -41.42
CA ILE A 62 -14.64 15.36 -42.39
C ILE A 62 -13.64 16.39 -42.94
N LYS A 63 -12.67 16.79 -42.12
CA LYS A 63 -11.53 17.63 -42.50
C LYS A 63 -10.37 16.82 -43.10
N ASN A 64 -10.60 15.57 -43.48
CA ASN A 64 -9.60 14.64 -44.03
C ASN A 64 -8.40 14.35 -43.09
N LEU A 65 -8.60 14.45 -41.77
CA LEU A 65 -7.58 14.15 -40.77
C LEU A 65 -7.71 12.68 -40.31
N LYS A 66 -6.58 12.04 -40.04
CA LYS A 66 -6.47 10.74 -39.37
C LYS A 66 -5.43 10.79 -38.26
N PRO A 67 -5.59 10.02 -37.17
CA PRO A 67 -4.51 9.85 -36.21
C PRO A 67 -3.30 9.17 -36.87
N SER A 68 -2.11 9.53 -36.42
CA SER A 68 -0.86 8.89 -36.83
C SER A 68 -0.85 7.41 -36.44
N ALA A 69 -0.01 6.59 -37.09
CA ALA A 69 0.06 5.15 -36.82
C ALA A 69 0.36 4.82 -35.34
N ASN A 70 1.14 5.68 -34.67
CA ASN A 70 1.45 5.60 -33.25
C ASN A 70 0.42 6.33 -32.35
N LYS A 71 -0.67 6.88 -32.90
CA LYS A 71 -1.72 7.66 -32.21
C LYS A 71 -1.19 8.78 -31.32
N GLN A 72 -0.16 9.51 -31.78
CA GLN A 72 0.47 10.61 -31.03
C GLN A 72 0.31 11.98 -31.70
N SER A 73 -0.24 12.04 -32.92
CA SER A 73 -0.56 13.29 -33.61
C SER A 73 -1.67 13.09 -34.66
N CYS A 74 -2.30 14.18 -35.12
CA CYS A 74 -3.16 14.15 -36.32
C CYS A 74 -2.33 14.42 -37.58
N ILE A 75 -2.60 13.65 -38.64
CA ILE A 75 -2.02 13.81 -39.98
C ILE A 75 -3.15 13.83 -41.02
N CYS A 76 -2.91 14.41 -42.20
CA CYS A 76 -3.85 14.25 -43.31
C CYS A 76 -3.92 12.77 -43.74
N ASN A 77 -5.08 12.32 -44.22
CA ASN A 77 -5.18 11.01 -44.85
C ASN A 77 -4.34 10.94 -46.15
N GLU A 78 -4.05 9.73 -46.64
CA GLU A 78 -3.14 9.50 -47.79
C GLU A 78 -3.66 10.07 -49.12
N LEU A 79 -4.95 10.41 -49.16
CA LEU A 79 -5.62 10.97 -50.31
C LEU A 79 -5.81 12.48 -50.18
N SER A 80 -5.17 13.17 -49.23
CA SER A 80 -5.42 14.60 -49.00
C SER A 80 -4.16 15.43 -48.73
N ARG A 81 -4.16 16.66 -49.26
CA ARG A 81 -3.07 17.63 -49.13
C ARG A 81 -3.37 18.76 -48.13
N LYS A 82 -2.35 19.22 -47.41
CA LYS A 82 -2.23 20.34 -46.47
C LYS A 82 -2.21 21.68 -47.19
N ILE A 83 -3.01 22.64 -46.72
CA ILE A 83 -3.13 23.95 -47.39
C ILE A 83 -2.60 25.13 -46.56
N ARG A 84 -2.63 25.08 -45.21
CA ARG A 84 -1.86 25.94 -44.29
C ARG A 84 -2.17 25.57 -42.84
N LYS A 85 -1.34 26.03 -41.89
CA LYS A 85 -1.71 26.15 -40.47
C LYS A 85 -2.43 27.49 -40.28
N ASN A 86 -3.61 27.48 -39.66
CA ASN A 86 -4.26 28.72 -39.22
C ASN A 86 -3.45 29.38 -38.08
N LYS A 87 -3.79 30.62 -37.71
CA LYS A 87 -3.16 31.36 -36.60
C LYS A 87 -3.23 30.61 -35.24
N GLU A 88 -4.03 29.56 -35.14
CA GLU A 88 -4.18 28.66 -33.97
C GLU A 88 -3.48 27.29 -34.15
N GLU A 89 -2.55 27.14 -35.10
CA GLU A 89 -1.76 25.92 -35.38
C GLU A 89 -2.52 24.65 -35.82
N GLN A 90 -3.84 24.70 -36.05
CA GLN A 90 -4.61 23.55 -36.57
C GLN A 90 -4.30 23.22 -38.05
N LEU A 91 -4.23 21.92 -38.36
CA LEU A 91 -3.91 21.36 -39.68
C LEU A 91 -5.18 21.24 -40.55
N GLU A 92 -5.21 21.86 -41.74
CA GLU A 92 -6.29 21.73 -42.73
C GLU A 92 -5.88 20.91 -43.96
N CYS A 93 -6.73 19.95 -44.37
CA CYS A 93 -6.45 18.99 -45.45
C CYS A 93 -7.58 18.95 -46.52
N ILE A 94 -7.23 18.90 -47.81
CA ILE A 94 -8.16 18.77 -48.95
C ILE A 94 -7.87 17.51 -49.78
N SER A 95 -8.91 16.78 -50.17
CA SER A 95 -8.80 15.55 -50.97
C SER A 95 -8.22 15.78 -52.38
N CYS A 96 -7.33 14.87 -52.77
CA CYS A 96 -6.76 14.69 -54.09
C CYS A 96 -7.78 14.09 -55.08
N LYS A 97 -7.58 14.33 -56.38
CA LYS A 97 -8.43 13.76 -57.44
C LYS A 97 -8.24 12.25 -57.55
N ILE A 98 -9.25 11.55 -58.08
CA ILE A 98 -9.20 10.09 -58.30
C ILE A 98 -7.96 9.72 -59.14
N GLY A 99 -7.18 8.72 -58.69
CA GLY A 99 -5.93 8.29 -59.32
C GLY A 99 -4.69 9.10 -58.93
N HIS A 100 -4.82 10.02 -57.96
CA HIS A 100 -3.72 10.77 -57.38
C HIS A 100 -3.64 10.50 -55.88
N ILE A 101 -2.43 10.41 -55.36
CA ILE A 101 -2.16 10.37 -53.92
C ILE A 101 -1.55 11.70 -53.47
N ALA A 102 -1.69 12.02 -52.18
CA ALA A 102 -0.98 13.17 -51.64
C ALA A 102 0.54 12.92 -51.73
N THR A 103 1.29 13.93 -52.15
CA THR A 103 2.76 13.93 -52.03
C THR A 103 3.16 13.75 -50.58
N ARG A 104 4.36 13.27 -50.32
CA ARG A 104 4.84 12.97 -48.96
C ARG A 104 4.93 14.19 -48.04
N ASP A 105 5.31 15.34 -48.60
CA ASP A 105 5.24 16.64 -47.91
C ASP A 105 3.79 17.00 -47.51
N GLY A 106 2.84 16.35 -48.16
CA GLY A 106 1.42 16.51 -48.02
C GLY A 106 0.92 17.77 -48.69
N HIS A 107 1.65 18.47 -49.55
CA HIS A 107 1.20 19.77 -50.07
C HIS A 107 0.55 19.72 -51.45
N TYR A 108 0.75 18.63 -52.20
CA TYR A 108 0.28 18.47 -53.58
C TYR A 108 -0.25 17.06 -53.79
N CYS A 109 -0.81 16.80 -54.97
CA CYS A 109 -1.32 15.49 -55.34
C CYS A 109 -0.60 15.02 -56.59
N ILE A 110 -0.03 13.82 -56.58
CA ILE A 110 0.74 13.23 -57.67
C ILE A 110 0.05 11.99 -58.21
N SER A 111 0.14 11.74 -59.52
CA SER A 111 -0.48 10.57 -60.15
C SER A 111 0.36 9.32 -59.93
N CYS A 112 -0.29 8.18 -59.66
CA CYS A 112 0.37 6.88 -59.63
C CYS A 112 -0.02 6.06 -60.85
N THR A 113 0.97 5.59 -61.60
CA THR A 113 0.80 4.69 -62.73
C THR A 113 0.43 3.30 -62.24
N ASN A 114 -0.64 2.73 -62.81
CA ASN A 114 -1.06 1.35 -62.53
C ASN A 114 0.07 0.38 -62.85
N SER A 115 0.53 -0.37 -61.85
CA SER A 115 1.38 -1.54 -62.04
C SER A 115 0.60 -2.60 -62.83
N THR A 116 0.96 -2.81 -64.08
CA THR A 116 0.71 -4.07 -64.78
C THR A 116 1.80 -5.05 -64.36
N GLN A 117 1.63 -5.70 -63.21
CA GLN A 117 2.18 -7.03 -62.99
C GLN A 117 1.02 -7.95 -62.64
N GLU A 118 0.60 -8.73 -63.63
CA GLU A 118 -0.18 -9.93 -63.43
C GLU A 118 0.64 -10.87 -62.55
N PHE A 119 0.15 -11.14 -61.34
CA PHE A 119 0.45 -12.39 -60.66
C PHE A 119 -0.87 -13.09 -60.34
N SER A 120 -0.92 -14.33 -60.80
CA SER A 120 -2.10 -15.13 -61.01
C SER A 120 -2.82 -15.50 -59.71
N ASN A 121 -4.15 -15.36 -59.75
CA ASN A 121 -5.15 -16.28 -59.24
C ASN A 121 -4.98 -16.85 -57.82
N ASN A 122 -5.76 -16.30 -56.88
CA ASN A 122 -6.90 -16.97 -56.24
C ASN A 122 -7.19 -16.30 -54.89
N VAL A 123 -8.28 -15.54 -54.80
CA VAL A 123 -9.24 -15.55 -53.68
C VAL A 123 -10.34 -14.52 -53.99
N THR A 124 -11.57 -14.99 -53.81
CA THR A 124 -12.87 -14.43 -54.15
C THR A 124 -13.19 -13.09 -53.48
N LEU A 125 -13.90 -12.24 -54.25
CA LEU A 125 -14.48 -10.96 -53.86
C LEU A 125 -15.39 -11.03 -52.63
N SER A 126 -15.26 -10.02 -51.76
CA SER A 126 -16.42 -9.39 -51.10
C SER A 126 -16.23 -7.87 -51.00
N THR A 127 -16.90 -7.16 -51.90
CA THR A 127 -17.56 -5.85 -51.72
C THR A 127 -16.89 -4.78 -50.83
N SER A 128 -16.06 -3.94 -51.44
CA SER A 128 -16.13 -2.47 -51.30
C SER A 128 -15.31 -1.83 -52.42
N ASN A 129 -15.95 -1.02 -53.27
CA ASN A 129 -15.30 -0.23 -54.32
C ASN A 129 -14.44 0.88 -53.72
N THR A 130 -13.21 0.53 -53.33
CA THR A 130 -12.10 1.47 -53.17
C THR A 130 -10.88 0.82 -53.82
N LYS A 131 -10.70 1.05 -55.13
CA LYS A 131 -9.41 0.79 -55.79
C LYS A 131 -8.38 1.73 -55.15
N SER A 132 -7.76 1.28 -54.07
CA SER A 132 -6.57 1.93 -53.52
C SER A 132 -5.47 1.74 -54.57
N SER A 133 -5.10 2.83 -55.24
CA SER A 133 -4.00 2.85 -56.20
C SER A 133 -2.72 2.81 -55.37
N MET A 134 -2.19 1.61 -55.14
CA MET A 134 -0.91 1.44 -54.47
C MET A 134 0.20 1.73 -55.49
N CYS A 135 0.98 2.77 -55.23
CA CYS A 135 2.11 3.16 -56.08
C CYS A 135 3.26 2.15 -55.90
N VAL A 136 4.07 1.94 -56.95
CA VAL A 136 5.21 1.02 -56.93
C VAL A 136 6.23 1.49 -55.88
N LYS A 137 6.62 0.61 -54.95
CA LYS A 137 7.70 0.89 -53.99
C LYS A 137 9.05 0.70 -54.67
N CYS A 138 9.94 1.69 -54.50
CA CYS A 138 11.29 1.64 -55.04
C CYS A 138 12.15 0.52 -54.40
N SER A 139 13.23 0.12 -55.08
CA SER A 139 14.17 -0.87 -54.54
C SER A 139 14.95 -0.30 -53.34
N SER A 140 15.56 -1.16 -52.52
CA SER A 140 16.24 -0.76 -51.27
C SER A 140 17.35 0.28 -51.40
N ASP A 141 17.90 0.47 -52.61
CA ASP A 141 18.99 1.39 -52.92
C ASP A 141 18.53 2.68 -53.61
N GLU A 142 17.22 2.85 -53.77
CA GLU A 142 16.59 3.95 -54.49
C GLU A 142 15.72 4.80 -53.54
N ILE A 143 15.54 6.08 -53.91
CA ILE A 143 14.60 6.99 -53.25
C ILE A 143 13.41 7.27 -54.14
N GLU A 144 12.25 7.48 -53.52
CA GLU A 144 11.05 8.00 -54.18
C GLU A 144 11.21 9.51 -54.42
N VAL A 145 11.12 9.93 -55.68
CA VAL A 145 11.23 11.32 -56.12
C VAL A 145 9.89 11.78 -56.67
N GLU A 146 9.32 12.81 -56.04
CA GLU A 146 8.02 13.39 -56.40
C GLU A 146 8.15 14.74 -57.12
N ARG A 147 9.35 15.34 -57.15
CA ARG A 147 9.61 16.67 -57.71
C ARG A 147 10.92 16.71 -58.49
N ASN A 148 10.97 17.60 -59.48
CA ASN A 148 12.18 17.96 -60.19
C ASN A 148 13.10 18.84 -59.34
N LEU A 149 14.35 19.00 -59.80
CA LEU A 149 15.37 19.86 -59.17
C LEU A 149 14.96 21.34 -59.10
N ASP A 150 14.09 21.80 -60.00
CA ASP A 150 13.51 23.15 -60.00
C ASP A 150 12.33 23.31 -59.01
N GLY A 151 11.99 22.25 -58.27
CA GLY A 151 10.87 22.19 -57.34
C GLY A 151 9.50 21.93 -57.98
N SER A 152 9.45 21.83 -59.31
CA SER A 152 8.22 21.49 -60.03
C SER A 152 7.77 20.06 -59.70
N LEU A 153 6.47 19.85 -59.60
CA LEU A 153 5.90 18.54 -59.28
C LEU A 153 6.07 17.59 -60.48
N LEU A 154 6.59 16.38 -60.24
CA LEU A 154 6.67 15.36 -61.28
C LEU A 154 5.26 14.85 -61.64
N PRO A 155 5.02 14.46 -62.90
CA PRO A 155 3.73 13.89 -63.29
C PRO A 155 3.46 12.53 -62.63
N THR A 156 4.51 11.76 -62.31
CA THR A 156 4.46 10.45 -61.64
C THR A 156 5.66 10.28 -60.71
N ILE A 157 5.53 9.44 -59.68
CA ILE A 157 6.63 9.10 -58.76
C ILE A 157 7.73 8.36 -59.53
N GLN A 158 8.97 8.81 -59.37
CA GLN A 158 10.15 8.17 -59.98
C GLN A 158 11.07 7.60 -58.91
N CYS A 159 11.69 6.45 -59.19
CA CYS A 159 12.71 5.86 -58.33
C CYS A 159 14.10 6.32 -58.78
N LEU A 160 14.86 6.93 -57.89
CA LEU A 160 16.19 7.45 -58.18
C LEU A 160 17.25 6.83 -57.27
N ARG A 161 18.32 6.30 -57.85
CA ARG A 161 19.45 5.76 -57.09
C ARG A 161 20.30 6.89 -56.51
N CYS A 162 20.67 6.77 -55.23
CA CYS A 162 21.50 7.80 -54.59
C CYS A 162 22.91 7.86 -55.14
N ALA A 163 23.42 9.08 -55.31
CA ALA A 163 24.77 9.33 -55.81
C ALA A 163 25.84 8.85 -54.82
N THR A 164 27.05 8.60 -55.30
CA THR A 164 28.20 8.16 -54.48
C THR A 164 28.44 9.13 -53.32
N GLY A 165 28.49 8.60 -52.08
CA GLY A 165 28.63 9.41 -50.85
C GLY A 165 27.31 9.86 -50.21
N THR A 166 26.18 9.43 -50.77
CA THR A 166 24.85 9.58 -50.19
C THR A 166 24.18 8.23 -50.10
N ARG A 167 23.20 8.08 -49.20
CA ARG A 167 22.38 6.86 -49.10
C ARG A 167 20.90 7.22 -49.05
N PRO A 168 20.00 6.31 -49.43
CA PRO A 168 18.59 6.47 -49.14
C PRO A 168 18.41 6.65 -47.63
N SER A 169 17.60 7.62 -47.25
CA SER A 169 17.11 7.74 -45.88
C SER A 169 16.38 6.44 -45.46
N PRO A 170 16.21 6.13 -44.16
CA PRO A 170 15.56 4.89 -43.72
C PRO A 170 14.12 4.70 -44.25
N ASP A 171 13.50 5.80 -44.63
CA ASP A 171 12.19 5.94 -45.25
C ASP A 171 12.24 6.08 -46.79
N GLN A 172 13.41 5.94 -47.42
CA GLN A 172 13.66 5.92 -48.88
C GLN A 172 13.19 7.14 -49.67
N THR A 173 13.46 8.35 -49.18
CA THR A 173 12.85 9.55 -49.80
C THR A 173 13.82 10.67 -50.11
N VAL A 174 14.93 10.69 -49.40
CA VAL A 174 15.98 11.68 -49.61
C VAL A 174 17.29 10.92 -49.60
N CYS A 175 18.14 11.24 -50.57
CA CYS A 175 19.53 10.84 -50.50
C CYS A 175 20.20 11.71 -49.45
N VAL A 176 20.32 11.15 -48.24
CA VAL A 176 20.99 11.84 -47.15
C VAL A 176 22.49 11.68 -47.31
N PRO A 177 23.27 12.75 -47.09
CA PRO A 177 24.71 12.61 -47.00
C PRO A 177 25.03 11.56 -45.94
N CYS A 178 26.07 10.77 -46.18
CA CYS A 178 26.55 9.86 -45.16
C CYS A 178 26.83 10.65 -43.87
N PRO A 179 26.58 10.09 -42.67
CA PRO A 179 26.65 10.83 -41.41
C PRO A 179 27.97 11.55 -41.13
N ILE A 180 29.05 11.25 -41.87
CA ILE A 180 30.36 11.92 -41.81
C ILE A 180 30.93 12.06 -43.23
N ASN A 181 31.78 13.08 -43.41
CA ASN A 181 32.71 13.28 -44.54
C ASN A 181 33.79 12.17 -44.64
N ALA A 182 33.40 10.91 -44.61
CA ALA A 182 34.28 9.75 -44.70
C ALA A 182 34.33 9.23 -46.15
N PHE A 183 34.80 10.07 -47.05
CA PHE A 183 35.02 9.66 -48.43
C PHE A 183 36.31 8.86 -48.55
N ASN A 184 36.18 7.54 -48.65
CA ASN A 184 37.19 6.63 -49.20
C ASN A 184 36.62 5.85 -50.41
N GLY A 185 36.01 6.57 -51.36
CA GLY A 185 35.72 6.06 -52.70
C GLY A 185 34.78 4.84 -52.83
N LYS A 186 34.07 4.43 -51.77
CA LYS A 186 33.09 3.32 -51.81
C LYS A 186 31.65 3.84 -51.90
N SER A 187 30.82 3.13 -52.65
CA SER A 187 29.40 3.42 -52.91
C SER A 187 28.47 3.19 -51.71
N SER A 188 28.98 2.73 -50.56
CA SER A 188 28.20 2.52 -49.33
C SER A 188 28.70 3.42 -48.19
N CYS A 189 27.78 4.10 -47.51
CA CYS A 189 28.09 4.91 -46.33
C CYS A 189 28.75 4.05 -45.24
N SER A 190 30.07 4.21 -45.11
CA SER A 190 30.88 3.49 -44.13
C SER A 190 31.37 4.48 -43.07
N CYS A 191 31.10 4.20 -41.81
CA CYS A 191 31.53 5.02 -40.66
C CYS A 191 33.07 4.94 -40.55
N PRO A 192 33.81 6.06 -40.55
CA PRO A 192 35.27 6.07 -40.51
C PRO A 192 35.78 5.63 -39.13
N SER A 193 36.32 4.42 -39.07
CA SER A 193 36.75 3.76 -37.82
C SER A 193 37.84 4.48 -37.04
N ASN A 194 38.50 5.49 -37.62
CA ASN A 194 39.59 6.24 -36.98
C ASN A 194 39.14 7.46 -36.17
N SER A 195 37.92 7.95 -36.39
CA SER A 195 37.41 9.19 -35.80
C SER A 195 35.99 9.06 -35.27
N HIS A 196 35.25 8.03 -35.68
CA HIS A 196 33.87 7.80 -35.30
C HIS A 196 33.58 6.32 -35.09
N ASP A 197 32.64 6.03 -34.21
CA ASP A 197 32.14 4.69 -33.95
C ASP A 197 30.74 4.51 -34.53
N LEU A 198 30.50 3.37 -35.17
CA LEU A 198 29.17 2.97 -35.63
C LEU A 198 28.42 2.31 -34.49
N LEU A 199 27.49 3.04 -33.86
CA LEU A 199 26.73 2.57 -32.70
C LEU A 199 25.51 1.73 -33.09
N ALA A 200 24.94 1.98 -34.28
CA ALA A 200 23.82 1.23 -34.84
C ALA A 200 23.75 1.48 -36.35
N PRO A 201 22.95 0.71 -37.12
CA PRO A 201 22.71 0.99 -38.53
C PRO A 201 22.26 2.44 -38.73
N GLY A 202 23.17 3.25 -39.28
CA GLY A 202 22.93 4.67 -39.53
C GLY A 202 23.12 5.66 -38.38
N VAL A 203 23.62 5.21 -37.21
CA VAL A 203 24.03 6.08 -36.10
C VAL A 203 25.56 5.98 -35.97
N CYS A 204 26.26 7.02 -36.39
CA CYS A 204 27.71 7.09 -36.34
C CYS A 204 28.10 8.34 -35.55
N ALA A 205 28.85 8.15 -34.46
CA ALA A 205 29.08 9.18 -33.44
C ALA A 205 30.57 9.49 -33.32
N SER A 206 30.91 10.77 -33.08
CA SER A 206 32.30 11.20 -32.94
C SER A 206 32.90 10.71 -31.63
N HIS A 207 34.18 10.32 -31.64
CA HIS A 207 34.89 9.93 -30.41
C HIS A 207 34.80 11.03 -29.32
N ASN A 208 34.80 12.31 -29.70
CA ASN A 208 34.70 13.43 -28.76
C ASN A 208 33.38 13.43 -27.99
N GLU A 209 32.27 13.14 -28.64
CA GLU A 209 30.93 13.11 -28.03
C GLU A 209 30.72 11.86 -27.15
N LEU A 210 31.53 10.84 -27.38
CA LEU A 210 31.50 9.55 -26.69
C LEU A 210 32.43 9.49 -25.48
N THR A 211 33.30 10.49 -25.26
CA THR A 211 34.24 10.54 -24.12
C THR A 211 33.55 10.48 -22.77
N ALA A 212 32.34 11.04 -22.64
CA ALA A 212 31.55 11.00 -21.41
C ALA A 212 30.91 9.62 -21.13
N TRP A 213 30.96 8.69 -22.10
CA TRP A 213 30.31 7.38 -22.06
C TRP A 213 31.21 6.33 -22.69
N PRO A 214 32.30 5.96 -21.98
CA PRO A 214 33.26 5.01 -22.50
C PRO A 214 32.62 3.62 -22.62
N ASP A 215 33.08 2.86 -23.61
CA ASP A 215 32.63 1.48 -23.83
C ASP A 215 33.35 0.49 -22.88
N ASP A 216 33.46 0.89 -21.62
CA ASP A 216 34.17 0.17 -20.58
C ASP A 216 33.28 -0.85 -19.88
N SER A 217 33.87 -1.97 -19.45
CA SER A 217 33.14 -3.00 -18.71
C SER A 217 32.35 -2.47 -17.52
N ALA A 218 32.84 -1.43 -16.84
CA ALA A 218 32.14 -0.81 -15.72
C ALA A 218 30.78 -0.17 -16.09
N THR A 219 30.58 0.31 -17.32
CA THR A 219 29.35 1.04 -17.70
C THR A 219 28.17 0.12 -18.03
N PHE A 220 28.45 -1.13 -18.43
CA PHE A 220 27.44 -2.15 -18.76
C PHE A 220 27.44 -3.34 -17.80
N THR A 221 28.18 -3.26 -16.68
CA THR A 221 28.15 -4.27 -15.63
C THR A 221 27.08 -3.93 -14.59
N ILE A 222 26.28 -4.93 -14.23
CA ILE A 222 25.34 -4.87 -13.12
C ILE A 222 25.79 -5.88 -12.06
N GLU A 223 25.90 -5.43 -10.82
CA GLU A 223 26.15 -6.33 -9.70
C GLU A 223 24.83 -6.67 -9.00
N TYR A 224 24.68 -7.94 -8.68
CA TYR A 224 23.53 -8.55 -8.04
C TYR A 224 23.96 -8.96 -6.63
N PRO A 225 23.79 -8.06 -5.63
CA PRO A 225 24.38 -8.24 -4.31
C PRO A 225 23.75 -9.38 -3.49
N LEU A 226 22.51 -9.79 -3.78
CA LEU A 226 21.87 -10.89 -3.02
C LEU A 226 22.40 -12.26 -3.46
N SER A 227 22.75 -12.39 -4.73
CA SER A 227 23.32 -13.60 -5.35
C SER A 227 24.85 -13.59 -5.42
N ASN A 228 25.50 -12.46 -5.08
CA ASN A 228 26.94 -12.23 -5.24
C ASN A 228 27.42 -12.50 -6.69
N GLN A 229 26.63 -12.11 -7.68
CA GLN A 229 26.96 -12.23 -9.09
C GLN A 229 27.19 -10.86 -9.73
N VAL A 230 28.06 -10.83 -10.73
CA VAL A 230 28.38 -9.64 -11.50
C VAL A 230 28.22 -10.01 -12.96
N VAL A 231 27.27 -9.38 -13.65
CA VAL A 231 26.91 -9.72 -15.04
C VAL A 231 27.18 -8.53 -15.93
N GLN A 232 27.93 -8.75 -17.00
CA GLN A 232 28.07 -7.79 -18.10
C GLN A 232 26.81 -7.86 -18.96
N SER A 233 25.89 -6.93 -18.76
CA SER A 233 24.58 -6.96 -19.38
C SER A 233 24.65 -6.73 -20.88
N LYS A 234 24.14 -7.69 -21.67
CA LYS A 234 23.98 -7.56 -23.12
C LYS A 234 23.10 -6.36 -23.50
N LEU A 235 22.04 -6.12 -22.72
CA LEU A 235 21.12 -5.00 -22.93
C LEU A 235 21.86 -3.66 -22.89
N LEU A 236 22.64 -3.41 -21.83
CA LEU A 236 23.39 -2.16 -21.70
C LEU A 236 24.51 -2.08 -22.74
N LYS A 237 25.24 -3.18 -22.98
CA LYS A 237 26.34 -3.20 -23.95
C LYS A 237 25.89 -2.80 -25.37
N GLU A 238 24.75 -3.33 -25.82
CA GLU A 238 24.26 -3.08 -27.19
C GLU A 238 23.52 -1.75 -27.33
N ASN A 239 22.85 -1.27 -26.28
CA ASN A 239 21.89 -0.16 -26.42
C ASN A 239 22.29 1.12 -25.67
N LEU A 240 23.03 1.04 -24.56
CA LEU A 240 23.28 2.21 -23.70
C LEU A 240 24.00 3.33 -24.45
N ARG A 241 25.16 3.04 -25.04
CA ARG A 241 26.00 4.03 -25.73
C ARG A 241 25.26 4.71 -26.88
N ARG A 242 24.49 3.93 -27.65
CA ARG A 242 23.61 4.41 -28.73
C ARG A 242 22.51 5.32 -28.19
N ASP A 243 21.76 4.86 -27.20
CA ASP A 243 20.56 5.56 -26.70
C ASP A 243 20.92 6.85 -25.96
N VAL A 244 22.06 6.86 -25.27
CA VAL A 244 22.64 8.06 -24.67
C VAL A 244 23.01 9.09 -25.75
N TYR A 245 23.68 8.67 -26.81
CA TYR A 245 24.00 9.56 -27.93
C TYR A 245 22.74 10.17 -28.56
N LEU A 246 21.75 9.33 -28.86
CA LEU A 246 20.46 9.77 -29.41
C LEU A 246 19.69 10.68 -28.45
N CYS A 247 19.78 10.45 -27.15
CA CYS A 247 19.14 11.28 -26.14
C CYS A 247 19.83 12.64 -25.98
N LYS A 248 21.14 12.66 -25.75
CA LYS A 248 21.90 13.88 -25.39
C LYS A 248 22.19 14.77 -26.61
N VAL A 249 22.61 14.16 -27.72
CA VAL A 249 23.02 14.89 -28.93
C VAL A 249 21.81 15.15 -29.83
N GLN A 250 21.01 14.12 -30.11
CA GLN A 250 19.86 14.24 -31.02
C GLN A 250 18.53 14.62 -30.34
N ARG A 251 18.51 14.80 -29.00
CA ARG A 251 17.32 15.17 -28.20
C ARG A 251 16.11 14.27 -28.43
N ARG A 252 16.33 12.99 -28.72
CA ARG A 252 15.27 12.03 -29.00
C ARG A 252 14.64 11.51 -27.71
N SER A 253 13.41 11.92 -27.42
CA SER A 253 12.70 11.55 -26.18
C SER A 253 12.59 10.03 -25.97
N SER A 254 12.30 9.24 -27.02
CA SER A 254 12.24 7.78 -26.91
C SER A 254 13.56 7.16 -26.47
N ALA A 255 14.70 7.71 -26.93
CA ALA A 255 16.02 7.25 -26.52
C ALA A 255 16.30 7.65 -25.06
N CYS A 256 15.90 8.85 -24.64
CA CYS A 256 15.99 9.25 -23.22
C CYS A 256 15.16 8.34 -22.30
N GLN A 257 13.96 7.91 -22.73
CA GLN A 257 13.16 6.92 -22.00
C GLN A 257 13.85 5.55 -21.94
N SER A 258 14.54 5.13 -23.01
CA SER A 258 15.33 3.89 -23.03
C SER A 258 16.47 3.91 -22.00
N VAL A 259 17.26 4.99 -21.98
CA VAL A 259 18.34 5.16 -20.98
C VAL A 259 17.77 5.22 -19.56
N ALA A 260 16.64 5.90 -19.38
CA ALA A 260 15.94 5.94 -18.09
C ALA A 260 15.54 4.53 -17.63
N ASN A 261 15.00 3.71 -18.52
CA ASN A 261 14.60 2.35 -18.21
C ASN A 261 15.80 1.47 -17.84
N MET A 262 16.93 1.58 -18.54
CA MET A 262 18.17 0.90 -18.15
C MET A 262 18.66 1.34 -16.76
N CYS A 263 18.49 2.62 -16.41
CA CYS A 263 18.80 3.09 -15.06
C CYS A 263 17.94 2.41 -13.99
N VAL A 264 16.62 2.30 -14.21
CA VAL A 264 15.72 1.60 -13.28
C VAL A 264 16.11 0.13 -13.11
N LEU A 265 16.41 -0.56 -14.22
CA LEU A 265 16.84 -1.97 -14.21
C LEU A 265 18.18 -2.16 -13.46
N SER A 266 19.04 -1.13 -13.44
CA SER A 266 20.26 -1.13 -12.61
C SER A 266 20.02 -0.69 -11.15
N HIS A 267 18.77 -0.73 -10.67
CA HIS A 267 18.35 -0.27 -9.35
C HIS A 267 18.83 1.15 -9.00
N TYR A 268 18.86 2.04 -10.00
CA TYR A 268 19.26 3.43 -9.83
C TYR A 268 20.71 3.66 -9.38
N ARG A 269 21.58 2.65 -9.48
CA ARG A 269 22.96 2.71 -8.99
C ARG A 269 23.82 3.73 -9.75
N ASP A 270 24.78 4.32 -9.04
CA ASP A 270 25.76 5.25 -9.60
C ASP A 270 26.71 4.57 -10.62
N GLY A 271 27.09 5.32 -11.67
CA GLY A 271 28.12 4.92 -12.65
C GLY A 271 27.62 4.27 -13.95
N SER A 272 26.32 3.94 -14.05
CA SER A 272 25.70 3.30 -15.22
C SER A 272 24.87 4.31 -16.05
N ALA A 273 23.77 3.86 -16.65
CA ALA A 273 22.75 4.66 -17.33
C ALA A 273 22.18 5.82 -16.48
N CYS A 274 22.27 5.72 -15.15
CA CYS A 274 21.69 6.69 -14.22
C CYS A 274 22.41 8.03 -14.14
N SER A 275 23.68 8.08 -14.53
CA SER A 275 24.48 9.32 -14.43
C SER A 275 23.90 10.46 -15.29
N LEU A 276 23.15 10.15 -16.35
CA LEU A 276 22.49 11.14 -17.21
C LEU A 276 21.39 11.92 -16.48
N PHE A 277 20.73 11.29 -15.50
CA PHE A 277 19.56 11.85 -14.81
C PHE A 277 19.89 12.45 -13.45
N ARG A 278 21.15 12.34 -13.01
CA ARG A 278 21.58 12.78 -11.68
C ARG A 278 21.51 14.29 -11.48
N ASP A 279 21.71 15.06 -12.54
CA ASP A 279 21.64 16.52 -12.50
C ASP A 279 20.19 17.02 -12.68
N PHE A 280 19.26 16.12 -13.04
CA PHE A 280 17.83 16.39 -13.26
C PHE A 280 16.97 15.81 -12.12
N LYS A 281 17.40 15.99 -10.87
CA LYS A 281 16.71 15.51 -9.66
C LYS A 281 15.54 16.40 -9.19
N HIS A 282 15.21 17.45 -9.92
CA HIS A 282 14.14 18.36 -9.56
C HIS A 282 12.86 18.09 -10.37
N ILE A 283 11.71 18.31 -9.73
CA ILE A 283 10.40 18.32 -10.36
C ILE A 283 10.49 19.32 -11.52
N PRO A 284 10.34 18.90 -12.79
CA PRO A 284 10.56 19.79 -13.91
C PRO A 284 9.58 20.97 -13.84
N SER A 285 10.13 22.15 -13.57
CA SER A 285 9.46 23.44 -13.63
C SER A 285 9.60 23.94 -15.07
N SER A 286 8.63 23.59 -15.93
CA SER A 286 8.42 24.22 -17.24
C SER A 286 9.54 24.12 -18.29
N GLY A 287 10.40 23.08 -18.25
CA GLY A 287 11.41 22.82 -19.29
C GLY A 287 10.94 21.84 -20.37
N ARG A 288 11.06 22.22 -21.66
CA ARG A 288 10.89 21.35 -22.84
C ARG A 288 12.08 20.38 -23.03
N GLU A 289 12.63 19.85 -21.95
CA GLU A 289 13.75 18.91 -22.03
C GLU A 289 13.25 17.48 -22.26
N PRO A 290 13.91 16.68 -23.11
CA PRO A 290 13.45 15.33 -23.45
C PRO A 290 13.67 14.30 -22.32
N TYR A 291 14.24 14.72 -21.18
CA TYR A 291 14.61 13.85 -20.07
C TYR A 291 13.39 13.49 -19.21
N PRO A 292 13.07 12.19 -19.03
CA PRO A 292 12.09 11.79 -18.04
C PRO A 292 12.52 12.12 -16.61
N TRP A 293 11.57 12.58 -15.82
CA TRP A 293 11.73 12.79 -14.38
C TRP A 293 11.70 11.44 -13.64
N LEU A 294 12.82 11.05 -13.03
CA LEU A 294 13.02 9.77 -12.34
C LEU A 294 13.24 9.87 -10.82
N TYR A 295 13.82 10.98 -10.35
CA TYR A 295 14.24 11.18 -8.96
C TYR A 295 13.53 12.37 -8.34
N TYR A 296 13.14 12.24 -7.07
CA TYR A 296 12.88 13.41 -6.23
C TYR A 296 14.22 13.96 -5.72
N GLY A 297 14.25 15.22 -5.28
CA GLY A 297 15.48 15.86 -4.81
C GLY A 297 16.09 15.16 -3.60
N ASP A 298 17.41 15.25 -3.45
CA ASP A 298 18.14 14.71 -2.31
C ASP A 298 17.66 15.40 -1.02
N GLY A 299 17.27 14.64 -0.01
CA GLY A 299 16.74 15.19 1.25
C GLY A 299 15.29 15.69 1.18
N ASP A 300 14.63 15.65 0.01
CA ASP A 300 13.24 16.10 -0.13
C ASP A 300 12.22 15.10 0.39
N ALA A 301 12.62 13.86 0.74
CA ALA A 301 11.68 12.81 1.12
C ALA A 301 10.72 13.19 2.26
N PRO A 302 11.16 13.80 3.38
CA PRO A 302 10.24 14.30 4.41
C PRO A 302 9.28 15.35 3.88
N THR A 303 9.73 16.25 3.00
CA THR A 303 8.89 17.29 2.41
C THR A 303 7.85 16.68 1.48
N VAL A 304 8.25 15.78 0.58
CA VAL A 304 7.36 15.09 -0.38
C VAL A 304 6.26 14.33 0.36
N LEU A 305 6.62 13.53 1.37
CA LEU A 305 5.67 12.71 2.13
C LEU A 305 4.73 13.51 3.05
N ASN A 306 5.04 14.78 3.32
CA ASN A 306 4.20 15.68 4.12
C ASN A 306 3.41 16.71 3.28
N ARG A 307 3.46 16.64 1.94
CA ARG A 307 2.71 17.57 1.07
C ARG A 307 1.20 17.37 1.22
N ARG A 308 0.45 18.47 1.25
CA ARG A 308 -1.03 18.47 1.31
C ARG A 308 -1.65 18.87 -0.03
N LYS A 309 -1.18 18.24 -1.10
CA LYS A 309 -1.59 18.54 -2.48
C LYS A 309 -2.82 17.76 -2.96
N ILE A 310 -3.23 16.72 -2.23
CA ILE A 310 -4.38 15.86 -2.57
C ILE A 310 -5.61 16.39 -1.82
N PRO A 311 -6.59 17.03 -2.49
CA PRO A 311 -7.73 17.67 -1.82
C PRO A 311 -8.86 16.69 -1.45
N THR A 312 -8.85 15.50 -2.05
CA THR A 312 -9.91 14.49 -1.93
C THR A 312 -10.11 14.02 -0.49
N ARG A 313 -11.37 13.96 -0.07
CA ARG A 313 -11.78 13.38 1.20
C ARG A 313 -12.35 12.00 0.95
N PHE A 314 -11.60 10.98 1.31
CA PHE A 314 -12.02 9.59 1.19
C PHE A 314 -12.96 9.22 2.34
N SER A 315 -13.85 8.27 2.07
CA SER A 315 -14.90 7.82 2.99
C SER A 315 -14.75 6.34 3.31
N LEU A 316 -15.17 5.92 4.51
CA LEU A 316 -15.33 4.50 4.83
C LEU A 316 -16.71 3.97 4.47
N ASP A 317 -17.65 4.84 4.10
CA ASP A 317 -18.99 4.39 3.70
C ASP A 317 -18.94 3.53 2.42
N PRO A 318 -19.46 2.29 2.44
CA PRO A 318 -19.50 1.43 1.26
C PRO A 318 -20.34 2.04 0.11
N GLY A 319 -21.30 2.91 0.41
CA GLY A 319 -22.12 3.59 -0.60
C GLY A 319 -21.42 4.76 -1.32
N SER A 320 -20.24 5.18 -0.86
CA SER A 320 -19.52 6.33 -1.44
C SER A 320 -18.63 5.91 -2.61
N GLU A 321 -18.60 6.68 -3.71
CA GLU A 321 -17.63 6.47 -4.79
C GLU A 321 -16.17 6.74 -4.36
N LEU A 322 -15.97 7.44 -3.23
CA LEU A 322 -14.65 7.79 -2.68
C LEU A 322 -14.21 6.79 -1.60
N ASN A 323 -14.73 5.57 -1.64
CA ASN A 323 -14.41 4.47 -0.74
C ASN A 323 -13.20 3.63 -1.20
N HIS A 324 -12.67 3.88 -2.41
CA HIS A 324 -11.50 3.22 -2.99
C HIS A 324 -10.46 4.23 -3.50
N LEU A 325 -9.20 3.82 -3.51
CA LEU A 325 -8.11 4.55 -4.16
C LEU A 325 -8.09 4.21 -5.65
N ASN A 326 -8.31 5.20 -6.51
CA ASN A 326 -8.19 5.01 -7.96
C ASN A 326 -6.73 5.21 -8.39
N LEU A 327 -6.01 4.12 -8.55
CA LEU A 327 -4.63 4.12 -9.01
C LEU A 327 -4.57 3.94 -10.52
N THR A 328 -3.61 4.60 -11.16
CA THR A 328 -3.37 4.52 -12.60
C THR A 328 -1.90 4.26 -12.85
N ILE A 329 -1.58 3.26 -13.67
CA ILE A 329 -0.22 2.95 -14.10
C ILE A 329 0.02 3.36 -15.54
N VAL A 330 1.22 3.88 -15.78
CA VAL A 330 1.75 4.12 -17.12
C VAL A 330 2.85 3.10 -17.39
N ARG A 331 2.74 2.41 -18.53
CA ARG A 331 3.61 1.29 -18.91
C ARG A 331 4.60 1.67 -20.00
N TRP A 332 5.84 1.23 -19.83
CA TRP A 332 6.94 1.47 -20.75
C TRP A 332 7.64 0.16 -21.10
N ALA A 333 7.97 -0.02 -22.36
CA ALA A 333 8.85 -1.09 -22.79
C ALA A 333 10.32 -0.72 -22.53
N VAL A 334 11.18 -1.72 -22.43
CA VAL A 334 12.62 -1.54 -22.16
C VAL A 334 13.30 -0.58 -23.15
N ASN A 335 12.91 -0.59 -24.43
CA ASN A 335 13.45 0.28 -25.48
C ASN A 335 12.96 1.75 -25.43
N GLY A 336 12.19 2.12 -24.40
CA GLY A 336 11.65 3.47 -24.21
C GLY A 336 10.34 3.76 -24.94
N THR A 337 9.70 2.76 -25.58
CA THR A 337 8.36 2.96 -26.17
C THR A 337 7.28 2.97 -25.10
N TRP A 338 6.36 3.93 -25.20
CA TRP A 338 5.17 3.99 -24.35
C TRP A 338 4.17 2.91 -24.78
N LEU A 339 3.76 2.06 -23.84
CA LEU A 339 2.84 0.93 -24.10
C LEU A 339 1.38 1.28 -23.82
N GLY A 340 1.14 2.25 -22.95
CA GLY A 340 -0.21 2.66 -22.59
C GLY A 340 -0.32 3.13 -21.15
N MET A 341 -1.48 3.72 -20.83
CA MET A 341 -1.90 4.01 -19.46
C MET A 341 -3.12 3.13 -19.14
N THR A 342 -3.22 2.63 -17.92
CA THR A 342 -4.36 1.79 -17.48
C THR A 342 -4.66 2.04 -16.01
N SER A 343 -5.96 2.13 -15.67
CA SER A 343 -6.41 2.11 -14.28
C SER A 343 -6.07 0.75 -13.67
N LEU A 344 -5.61 0.77 -12.43
CA LEU A 344 -5.16 -0.40 -11.71
C LEU A 344 -6.39 -1.11 -11.13
N ARG A 345 -6.74 -2.24 -11.73
CA ARG A 345 -7.74 -3.17 -11.19
C ARG A 345 -7.08 -4.54 -11.02
N GLY A 346 -7.30 -5.18 -9.87
CA GLY A 346 -6.75 -6.51 -9.58
C GLY A 346 -5.21 -6.56 -9.46
N SER A 347 -4.54 -7.47 -10.17
CA SER A 347 -3.12 -7.83 -9.99
C SER A 347 -2.07 -6.85 -10.54
N GLY A 348 -2.43 -5.59 -10.85
CA GLY A 348 -1.53 -4.67 -11.56
C GLY A 348 -0.24 -4.27 -10.82
N LEU A 349 -0.19 -4.44 -9.49
CA LEU A 349 0.98 -4.15 -8.64
C LEU A 349 1.53 -5.40 -7.92
N GLN A 350 0.97 -6.58 -8.17
CA GLN A 350 1.31 -7.78 -7.42
C GLN A 350 1.50 -8.99 -8.32
N LEU A 351 2.46 -9.86 -7.97
CA LEU A 351 2.73 -11.09 -8.69
C LEU A 351 1.86 -12.27 -8.23
N CYS A 352 1.18 -12.14 -7.08
CA CYS A 352 0.36 -13.21 -6.54
C CYS A 352 -0.89 -13.45 -7.40
N PRO A 353 -1.21 -14.72 -7.74
CA PRO A 353 -2.45 -15.06 -8.41
C PRO A 353 -3.64 -14.89 -7.45
N GLY A 354 -4.81 -14.58 -8.02
CA GLY A 354 -6.03 -14.38 -7.24
C GLY A 354 -7.20 -13.98 -8.13
N GLU A 355 -8.41 -14.03 -7.56
CA GLU A 355 -9.61 -13.53 -8.22
C GLU A 355 -9.62 -12.01 -8.22
N TRP A 356 -10.10 -11.39 -9.30
CA TRP A 356 -10.02 -9.94 -9.48
C TRP A 356 -10.72 -9.17 -8.36
N THR A 357 -11.88 -9.64 -7.90
CA THR A 357 -12.63 -9.06 -6.77
C THR A 357 -11.81 -9.03 -5.49
N SER A 358 -11.19 -10.15 -5.14
CA SER A 358 -10.33 -10.26 -3.94
C SER A 358 -9.08 -9.40 -4.02
N GLN A 359 -8.56 -9.14 -5.22
CA GLN A 359 -7.35 -8.34 -5.43
C GLN A 359 -7.67 -6.84 -5.49
N ASP A 360 -8.81 -6.47 -6.09
CA ASP A 360 -9.27 -5.08 -6.16
C ASP A 360 -9.59 -4.50 -4.77
N ALA A 361 -10.03 -5.39 -3.85
CA ALA A 361 -10.21 -5.08 -2.45
C ALA A 361 -8.95 -4.49 -1.78
N ALA A 362 -7.75 -4.70 -2.33
CA ALA A 362 -6.52 -4.10 -1.83
C ALA A 362 -6.56 -2.56 -1.77
N PHE A 363 -7.33 -1.93 -2.66
CA PHE A 363 -7.41 -0.47 -2.77
C PHE A 363 -8.60 0.14 -2.01
N ARG A 364 -9.34 -0.68 -1.25
CA ARG A 364 -10.40 -0.22 -0.35
C ARG A 364 -9.82 0.71 0.72
N PHE A 365 -10.31 1.94 0.78
CA PHE A 365 -9.81 2.95 1.71
C PHE A 365 -10.05 2.53 3.16
N GLY A 366 -9.00 2.61 3.98
CA GLY A 366 -9.06 2.32 5.42
C GLY A 366 -9.10 0.83 5.79
N SER A 367 -9.00 -0.06 4.80
CA SER A 367 -8.93 -1.51 5.00
C SER A 367 -7.52 -2.02 4.76
N HIS A 368 -6.97 -2.85 5.66
CA HIS A 368 -5.61 -3.38 5.48
C HIS A 368 -5.64 -4.58 4.56
N TYR A 369 -4.72 -4.64 3.59
CA TYR A 369 -4.58 -5.77 2.69
C TYR A 369 -3.21 -6.42 2.87
N HIS A 370 -3.18 -7.76 3.00
CA HIS A 370 -1.95 -8.50 3.09
C HIS A 370 -2.10 -9.86 2.39
N GLN A 371 -1.55 -9.99 1.19
CA GLN A 371 -1.46 -11.25 0.46
C GLN A 371 -0.02 -11.77 0.47
N LEU A 372 0.16 -13.02 0.86
CA LEU A 372 1.41 -13.75 0.78
C LEU A 372 1.19 -15.01 -0.05
N CYS A 373 2.04 -15.23 -1.06
CA CYS A 373 1.94 -16.37 -1.95
C CYS A 373 3.31 -16.98 -2.23
N ARG A 374 3.30 -18.27 -2.58
CA ARG A 374 4.47 -19.00 -3.06
C ARG A 374 4.36 -19.22 -4.56
N LEU A 375 5.34 -18.73 -5.30
CA LEU A 375 5.40 -18.81 -6.75
C LEU A 375 6.57 -19.68 -7.18
N LEU A 376 6.37 -20.48 -8.22
CA LEU A 376 7.46 -21.17 -8.90
C LEU A 376 8.04 -20.26 -10.00
N PRO A 377 9.38 -20.23 -10.19
CA PRO A 377 10.01 -19.50 -11.30
C PRO A 377 9.38 -19.79 -12.67
N SER A 378 9.02 -21.05 -12.92
CA SER A 378 8.31 -21.49 -14.12
C SER A 378 6.96 -20.77 -14.33
N GLN A 379 6.17 -20.59 -13.26
CA GLN A 379 4.90 -19.88 -13.29
C GLN A 379 5.11 -18.38 -13.54
N LEU A 380 6.10 -17.77 -12.86
CA LEU A 380 6.43 -16.35 -12.99
C LEU A 380 6.80 -15.98 -14.44
N LEU A 381 7.62 -16.80 -15.09
CA LEU A 381 8.06 -16.57 -16.47
C LEU A 381 6.93 -16.82 -17.50
N SER A 382 6.00 -17.72 -17.18
CA SER A 382 4.84 -17.98 -18.04
C SER A 382 3.83 -16.82 -18.05
N SER A 383 3.68 -16.12 -16.91
CA SER A 383 2.72 -15.02 -16.75
C SER A 383 3.26 -13.68 -17.26
N LEU A 384 4.57 -13.44 -17.14
CA LEU A 384 5.23 -12.20 -17.56
C LEU A 384 6.26 -12.48 -18.66
N ARG A 385 5.79 -12.48 -19.92
CA ARG A 385 6.64 -12.78 -21.10
C ARG A 385 7.65 -11.69 -21.43
N GLN A 386 7.44 -10.45 -20.98
CA GLN A 386 8.29 -9.31 -21.29
C GLN A 386 8.46 -8.41 -20.06
N THR A 387 9.67 -7.88 -19.90
CA THR A 387 9.98 -6.90 -18.87
C THR A 387 9.36 -5.55 -19.25
N GLU A 388 8.50 -5.04 -18.37
CA GLU A 388 7.84 -3.74 -18.48
C GLU A 388 8.20 -2.87 -17.28
N LEU A 389 8.20 -1.56 -17.48
CA LEU A 389 8.42 -0.57 -16.43
C LEU A 389 7.16 0.27 -16.21
N PHE A 390 6.96 0.69 -14.96
CA PHE A 390 5.72 1.31 -14.49
C PHE A 390 6.01 2.64 -13.79
N ASP A 391 5.23 3.67 -14.14
CA ASP A 391 5.07 4.87 -13.32
C ASP A 391 3.67 4.83 -12.69
N LEU A 392 3.57 5.08 -11.38
CA LEU A 392 2.31 4.99 -10.63
C LEU A 392 1.74 6.37 -10.28
N TYR A 393 0.43 6.53 -10.46
CA TYR A 393 -0.31 7.75 -10.16
C TYR A 393 -1.56 7.46 -9.35
N LEU A 394 -1.92 8.40 -8.47
CA LEU A 394 -3.24 8.47 -7.86
C LEU A 394 -4.12 9.40 -8.71
N GLN A 395 -5.24 8.87 -9.20
CA GLN A 395 -6.25 9.67 -9.88
C GLN A 395 -7.21 10.26 -8.86
N PHE A 396 -7.38 11.58 -8.91
CA PHE A 396 -8.46 12.27 -8.20
C PHE A 396 -9.09 13.33 -9.08
N ASN A 397 -10.42 13.41 -9.09
CA ASN A 397 -11.17 14.28 -9.99
C ASN A 397 -10.69 14.08 -11.46
N SER A 398 -10.15 15.14 -12.07
CA SER A 398 -9.54 15.16 -13.39
C SER A 398 -8.04 15.43 -13.29
N SER A 399 -7.36 14.85 -12.31
CA SER A 399 -5.93 15.06 -12.05
C SER A 399 -5.24 13.76 -11.67
N LEU A 400 -4.00 13.60 -12.13
CA LEU A 400 -3.12 12.49 -11.80
C LEU A 400 -1.99 13.03 -10.92
N TYR A 401 -1.80 12.41 -9.77
CA TYR A 401 -0.73 12.72 -8.82
C TYR A 401 0.31 11.62 -8.82
N SER A 402 1.54 11.93 -9.20
CA SER A 402 2.64 10.95 -9.22
C SER A 402 2.97 10.44 -7.82
N LEU A 403 3.01 9.12 -7.64
CA LEU A 403 3.34 8.52 -6.36
C LEU A 403 4.85 8.28 -6.20
N PRO A 404 5.46 8.68 -5.07
CA PRO A 404 6.85 8.38 -4.78
C PRO A 404 7.05 6.87 -4.53
N VAL A 405 8.19 6.37 -5.00
CA VAL A 405 8.63 4.98 -4.87
C VAL A 405 9.92 4.92 -4.05
N LEU A 406 9.95 4.09 -3.01
CA LEU A 406 11.11 3.81 -2.19
C LEU A 406 11.65 2.41 -2.52
N ASN A 407 12.71 2.34 -3.31
CA ASN A 407 13.41 1.09 -3.60
C ASN A 407 14.39 0.75 -2.48
N THR A 408 14.10 -0.30 -1.70
CA THR A 408 14.97 -0.73 -0.59
C THR A 408 16.27 -1.39 -1.04
N ASN A 409 16.35 -1.84 -2.30
CA ASN A 409 17.57 -2.39 -2.90
C ASN A 409 18.52 -1.29 -3.44
N TYR A 410 18.10 -0.02 -3.41
CA TYR A 410 18.96 1.09 -3.82
C TYR A 410 20.21 1.19 -2.95
N GLN A 411 21.35 1.24 -3.61
CA GLN A 411 22.67 1.28 -2.99
C GLN A 411 23.44 2.50 -3.49
N GLN A 412 23.96 3.28 -2.56
CA GLN A 412 24.82 4.42 -2.82
C GLN A 412 26.17 4.19 -2.15
N GLY A 413 27.20 3.91 -2.95
CA GLY A 413 28.48 3.42 -2.44
C GLY A 413 28.31 2.13 -1.63
N ASN A 414 28.72 2.16 -0.36
CA ASN A 414 28.61 1.02 0.56
C ASN A 414 27.37 1.07 1.48
N ARG A 415 26.47 2.03 1.29
CA ARG A 415 25.29 2.21 2.15
C ARG A 415 24.00 1.93 1.39
N PHE A 416 22.97 1.54 2.14
CA PHE A 416 21.60 1.34 1.66
C PHE A 416 20.70 2.40 2.30
N PRO A 417 20.72 3.66 1.82
CA PRO A 417 20.05 4.78 2.48
C PRO A 417 18.55 4.54 2.66
N ASN A 418 17.91 3.85 1.71
CA ASN A 418 16.48 3.52 1.75
C ASN A 418 16.11 2.40 2.75
N LYS A 419 17.08 1.84 3.47
CA LYS A 419 16.86 0.92 4.61
C LYS A 419 17.05 1.60 5.96
N GLU A 420 17.62 2.80 5.99
CA GLU A 420 17.91 3.51 7.24
C GLU A 420 16.63 4.11 7.83
N ALA A 421 16.61 4.30 9.15
CA ALA A 421 15.45 4.84 9.85
C ALA A 421 15.21 6.34 9.58
N ASP A 422 16.26 7.07 9.20
CA ASP A 422 16.19 8.50 8.92
C ASP A 422 15.59 8.78 7.53
N VAL A 423 14.34 9.25 7.53
CA VAL A 423 13.58 9.61 6.31
C VAL A 423 14.29 10.71 5.51
N GLY A 424 15.10 11.57 6.15
CA GLY A 424 15.86 12.61 5.47
C GLY A 424 16.93 12.07 4.53
N GLN A 425 17.38 10.84 4.72
CA GLN A 425 18.40 10.21 3.87
C GLN A 425 17.81 9.39 2.73
N TRP A 426 16.48 9.25 2.67
CA TRP A 426 15.83 8.44 1.65
C TRP A 426 15.89 9.12 0.28
N GLN A 427 16.22 8.32 -0.73
CA GLN A 427 16.10 8.70 -2.14
C GLN A 427 14.79 8.14 -2.69
N LEU A 428 13.81 9.02 -2.91
CA LEU A 428 12.55 8.67 -3.57
C LEU A 428 12.74 8.70 -5.09
N MET A 429 12.08 7.76 -5.76
CA MET A 429 12.11 7.53 -7.20
C MET A 429 10.68 7.47 -7.75
N ARG A 430 10.52 7.33 -9.06
CA ARG A 430 9.20 7.31 -9.70
C ARG A 430 8.86 6.01 -10.44
N ARG A 431 9.86 5.41 -11.09
CA ARG A 431 9.67 4.27 -11.99
C ARG A 431 10.13 2.97 -11.35
N PHE A 432 9.47 1.87 -11.67
CA PHE A 432 9.81 0.56 -11.14
C PHE A 432 9.43 -0.55 -12.13
N PHE A 433 9.75 -1.79 -11.81
CA PHE A 433 9.39 -2.96 -12.62
C PHE A 433 8.91 -4.10 -11.70
N LEU A 434 8.20 -5.08 -12.27
CA LEU A 434 7.76 -6.26 -11.52
C LEU A 434 8.74 -7.42 -11.68
N VAL A 435 9.20 -7.67 -12.91
CA VAL A 435 10.14 -8.76 -13.24
C VAL A 435 11.08 -8.31 -14.35
N ASP A 436 12.37 -8.54 -14.14
CA ASP A 436 13.44 -8.28 -15.08
C ASP A 436 14.13 -9.58 -15.49
N THR A 437 13.98 -9.90 -16.78
CA THR A 437 14.58 -11.08 -17.42
C THR A 437 15.64 -10.70 -18.46
N VAL A 438 15.92 -9.40 -18.63
CA VAL A 438 16.74 -8.87 -19.71
C VAL A 438 18.08 -8.33 -19.23
N SER A 439 18.14 -7.71 -18.05
CA SER A 439 19.38 -7.11 -17.55
C SER A 439 20.43 -8.15 -17.18
N GLY A 440 20.01 -9.28 -16.59
CA GLY A 440 20.89 -10.37 -16.16
C GLY A 440 21.28 -11.36 -17.26
N LYS A 441 21.13 -10.97 -18.54
CA LYS A 441 21.67 -11.73 -19.67
C LYS A 441 23.10 -11.26 -19.97
N PRO A 442 24.11 -12.12 -19.83
CA PRO A 442 25.50 -11.76 -20.12
C PRO A 442 25.71 -11.53 -21.61
N VAL A 443 26.74 -10.77 -21.98
CA VAL A 443 27.16 -10.63 -23.40
C VAL A 443 27.58 -11.98 -24.01
N SER A 444 28.15 -12.87 -23.20
CA SER A 444 28.72 -14.15 -23.65
C SER A 444 27.68 -15.21 -24.04
N THR A 445 26.49 -15.18 -23.44
CA THR A 445 25.45 -16.20 -23.67
C THR A 445 24.07 -15.57 -23.73
N ASP A 446 23.18 -16.15 -24.54
CA ASP A 446 21.79 -15.65 -24.65
C ASP A 446 20.87 -16.17 -23.54
N LYS A 447 21.42 -16.97 -22.60
CA LYS A 447 20.71 -17.51 -21.43
C LYS A 447 20.77 -16.52 -20.28
N VAL A 448 19.67 -16.39 -19.55
CA VAL A 448 19.60 -15.51 -18.37
C VAL A 448 20.39 -16.14 -17.22
N GLU A 449 21.32 -15.39 -16.62
CA GLU A 449 22.06 -15.82 -15.43
C GLU A 449 21.34 -15.42 -14.13
N VAL A 450 20.80 -14.20 -14.10
CA VAL A 450 20.05 -13.66 -12.95
C VAL A 450 18.74 -13.04 -13.41
N ILE A 451 17.66 -13.37 -12.73
CA ILE A 451 16.34 -12.72 -12.87
C ILE A 451 16.08 -11.91 -11.60
N GLN A 452 15.74 -10.63 -11.74
CA GLN A 452 15.25 -9.84 -10.63
C GLN A 452 13.72 -9.82 -10.65
N PHE A 453 13.11 -9.92 -9.48
CA PHE A 453 11.66 -9.88 -9.35
C PHE A 453 11.26 -9.09 -8.11
N LEU A 454 10.06 -8.55 -8.12
CA LEU A 454 9.49 -7.84 -6.99
C LEU A 454 9.09 -8.86 -5.90
N GLN A 455 9.92 -8.96 -4.87
CA GLN A 455 9.70 -9.88 -3.75
C GLN A 455 8.62 -9.36 -2.81
N SER A 456 8.64 -8.05 -2.50
CA SER A 456 7.57 -7.44 -1.71
C SER A 456 7.26 -6.03 -2.17
N ALA A 457 5.97 -5.72 -2.30
CA ALA A 457 5.48 -4.36 -2.49
C ALA A 457 4.55 -3.95 -1.35
N THR A 458 4.80 -2.78 -0.78
CA THR A 458 3.97 -2.21 0.27
C THR A 458 3.54 -0.81 -0.15
N LEU A 459 2.24 -0.63 -0.40
CA LEU A 459 1.65 0.69 -0.61
C LEU A 459 1.17 1.23 0.73
N ARG A 460 1.86 2.25 1.23
CA ARG A 460 1.60 2.84 2.54
C ARG A 460 0.90 4.18 2.41
N ILE A 461 -0.26 4.31 3.05
CA ILE A 461 -1.10 5.51 3.00
C ILE A 461 -1.27 6.10 4.40
N ARG A 462 -0.85 7.35 4.56
CA ARG A 462 -1.05 8.11 5.80
C ARG A 462 -2.21 9.08 5.66
N THR A 463 -3.15 9.06 6.60
CA THR A 463 -4.26 10.02 6.64
C THR A 463 -3.89 11.29 7.41
N GLN A 464 -4.50 12.41 7.03
CA GLN A 464 -4.40 13.69 7.71
C GLN A 464 -5.37 13.75 8.91
N GLN A 465 -5.07 14.61 9.89
CA GLN A 465 -5.84 14.76 11.13
C GLN A 465 -6.34 16.20 11.30
N GLY A 466 -7.33 16.39 12.18
CA GLY A 466 -7.92 17.71 12.48
C GLY A 466 -8.96 18.14 11.45
N GLU A 467 -8.87 19.36 10.95
CA GLU A 467 -9.82 19.92 9.96
C GLU A 467 -9.75 19.22 8.57
N ASP A 468 -8.68 18.48 8.32
CA ASP A 468 -8.39 17.75 7.09
C ASP A 468 -8.73 16.23 7.19
N GLN A 469 -9.60 15.83 8.12
CA GLN A 469 -10.09 14.44 8.22
C GLN A 469 -10.59 13.90 6.87
N GLY A 470 -10.24 12.65 6.55
CA GLY A 470 -10.54 12.04 5.24
C GLY A 470 -9.52 12.31 4.15
N ARG A 471 -8.63 13.30 4.31
CA ARG A 471 -7.56 13.55 3.34
C ARG A 471 -6.37 12.65 3.62
N ILE A 472 -5.58 12.39 2.58
CA ILE A 472 -4.35 11.62 2.66
C ILE A 472 -3.14 12.48 2.33
N TYR A 473 -1.99 12.10 2.90
CA TYR A 473 -0.69 12.49 2.37
C TYR A 473 -0.36 11.65 1.13
N PRO A 474 0.63 12.04 0.31
CA PRO A 474 1.11 11.25 -0.82
C PRO A 474 1.39 9.80 -0.41
N PRO A 475 0.65 8.83 -0.99
CA PRO A 475 0.95 7.41 -0.78
C PRO A 475 2.38 7.08 -1.18
N LEU A 476 3.05 6.26 -0.38
CA LEU A 476 4.41 5.81 -0.64
C LEU A 476 4.40 4.35 -1.06
N LEU A 477 4.97 4.04 -2.23
CA LEU A 477 5.17 2.66 -2.67
C LEU A 477 6.57 2.18 -2.27
N ILE A 478 6.66 1.24 -1.33
CA ILE A 478 7.91 0.66 -0.86
C ILE A 478 8.12 -0.66 -1.58
N LEU A 479 9.28 -0.81 -2.23
CA LEU A 479 9.61 -1.98 -3.04
C LEU A 479 10.85 -2.68 -2.50
N LYS A 480 10.81 -4.01 -2.53
CA LYS A 480 11.94 -4.89 -2.28
C LYS A 480 12.02 -5.93 -3.38
N TYR A 481 13.18 -6.02 -4.00
CA TYR A 481 13.48 -6.96 -5.07
C TYR A 481 14.26 -8.16 -4.54
N GLY A 482 13.93 -9.33 -5.08
CA GLY A 482 14.67 -10.57 -4.94
C GLY A 482 15.41 -10.90 -6.23
N GLU A 483 16.36 -11.82 -6.13
CA GLU A 483 17.19 -12.31 -7.23
C GLU A 483 17.04 -13.83 -7.33
N ILE A 484 16.93 -14.35 -8.56
CA ILE A 484 16.85 -15.77 -8.88
C ILE A 484 18.07 -16.10 -9.73
N THR A 485 18.91 -17.03 -9.27
CA THR A 485 20.06 -17.48 -10.05
C THR A 485 19.66 -18.54 -11.07
N ALA A 486 20.48 -18.75 -12.10
CA ALA A 486 20.29 -19.84 -13.06
C ALA A 486 20.18 -21.23 -12.39
N LYS A 487 20.83 -21.44 -11.24
CA LYS A 487 20.73 -22.68 -10.46
C LYS A 487 19.35 -22.83 -9.82
N ASP A 488 18.83 -21.76 -9.21
CA ASP A 488 17.50 -21.75 -8.60
C ASP A 488 16.40 -21.90 -9.65
N LEU A 489 16.61 -21.32 -10.83
CA LEU A 489 15.73 -21.47 -11.99
C LEU A 489 15.70 -22.92 -12.49
N ALA A 490 16.85 -23.59 -12.58
CA ALA A 490 16.93 -24.99 -12.99
C ALA A 490 16.31 -25.94 -11.95
N ALA A 491 16.36 -25.58 -10.66
CA ALA A 491 15.75 -26.34 -9.58
C ALA A 491 14.27 -26.00 -9.33
N ASP A 492 13.70 -25.02 -10.04
CA ASP A 492 12.36 -24.45 -9.85
C ASP A 492 12.03 -24.17 -8.38
N LYS A 493 12.99 -23.57 -7.65
CA LYS A 493 12.87 -23.35 -6.20
C LYS A 493 11.73 -22.36 -5.91
N PRO A 494 10.82 -22.66 -4.95
CA PRO A 494 9.68 -21.79 -4.64
C PRO A 494 10.13 -20.44 -4.05
N LEU A 495 9.45 -19.38 -4.46
CA LEU A 495 9.70 -17.99 -4.11
C LEU A 495 8.54 -17.45 -3.28
N ASP A 496 8.83 -16.88 -2.12
CA ASP A 496 7.83 -16.17 -1.32
C ASP A 496 7.70 -14.73 -1.85
N VAL A 497 6.48 -14.34 -2.22
CA VAL A 497 6.13 -12.99 -2.66
C VAL A 497 5.01 -12.43 -1.78
N SER A 498 5.11 -11.15 -1.42
CA SER A 498 4.07 -10.46 -0.65
C SER A 498 3.63 -9.13 -1.25
N PHE A 499 2.34 -8.83 -1.13
CA PHE A 499 1.77 -7.54 -1.45
C PHE A 499 0.96 -7.03 -0.27
N THR A 500 1.18 -5.77 0.09
CA THR A 500 0.57 -5.16 1.29
C THR A 500 0.08 -3.76 0.98
N VAL A 501 -1.11 -3.43 1.47
CA VAL A 501 -1.63 -2.06 1.49
C VAL A 501 -2.00 -1.72 2.93
N ASP A 502 -1.28 -0.77 3.54
CA ASP A 502 -1.47 -0.37 4.93
C ASP A 502 -1.90 1.10 5.05
N PHE A 503 -2.98 1.32 5.79
CA PHE A 503 -3.48 2.64 6.15
C PHE A 503 -3.13 2.93 7.60
N TYR A 504 -2.48 4.05 7.86
CA TYR A 504 -2.10 4.42 9.22
C TYR A 504 -2.32 5.89 9.51
N MET A 505 -2.44 6.18 10.80
CA MET A 505 -2.52 7.52 11.35
C MET A 505 -1.69 7.61 12.63
N ASP A 506 -1.18 8.80 12.91
CA ASP A 506 -0.44 9.07 14.14
C ASP A 506 -1.43 9.17 15.31
N SER A 507 -1.74 8.03 15.93
CA SER A 507 -2.78 7.96 16.96
C SER A 507 -2.39 8.70 18.23
N ARG A 508 -3.32 9.52 18.77
CA ARG A 508 -3.22 10.10 20.12
C ARG A 508 -3.72 9.14 21.21
N VAL A 509 -4.27 7.99 20.84
CA VAL A 509 -4.90 7.05 21.77
C VAL A 509 -3.89 6.49 22.76
N THR A 510 -2.65 6.19 22.34
CA THR A 510 -1.58 5.73 23.23
C THR A 510 -1.30 6.74 24.34
N TYR A 511 -1.16 8.01 24.00
CA TYR A 511 -0.98 9.10 24.97
C TYR A 511 -2.18 9.22 25.93
N THR A 512 -3.41 9.05 25.43
CA THR A 512 -4.60 9.03 26.29
C THR A 512 -4.57 7.83 27.25
N ILE A 513 -4.17 6.65 26.80
CA ILE A 513 -4.01 5.46 27.64
C ILE A 513 -2.96 5.73 28.74
N ASP A 514 -1.80 6.30 28.41
CA ASP A 514 -0.75 6.62 29.38
C ASP A 514 -1.26 7.55 30.51
N ILE A 515 -2.04 8.57 30.16
CA ILE A 515 -2.64 9.49 31.15
C ILE A 515 -3.60 8.72 32.08
N TRP A 516 -4.53 7.96 31.51
CA TRP A 516 -5.52 7.22 32.29
C TRP A 516 -4.87 6.17 33.19
N LEU A 517 -3.87 5.45 32.67
CA LEU A 517 -3.07 4.51 33.45
C LEU A 517 -2.38 5.22 34.61
N GLY A 518 -1.69 6.35 34.36
CA GLY A 518 -1.00 7.09 35.41
C GLY A 518 -1.94 7.53 36.54
N VAL A 519 -3.10 8.11 36.19
CA VAL A 519 -4.08 8.59 37.17
C VAL A 519 -4.70 7.44 37.96
N LEU A 520 -5.20 6.40 37.29
CA LEU A 520 -5.89 5.28 37.94
C LEU A 520 -4.94 4.37 38.72
N CYS A 521 -3.68 4.22 38.28
CA CYS A 521 -2.66 3.53 39.06
C CYS A 521 -2.34 4.27 40.36
N GLY A 522 -2.23 5.61 40.32
CA GLY A 522 -2.05 6.41 41.53
C GLY A 522 -3.19 6.23 42.53
N LEU A 523 -4.44 6.29 42.06
CA LEU A 523 -5.62 6.08 42.91
C LEU A 523 -5.70 4.66 43.49
N THR A 524 -5.35 3.64 42.70
CA THR A 524 -5.37 2.25 43.17
C THR A 524 -4.28 1.92 44.16
N VAL A 525 -3.10 2.54 44.06
CA VAL A 525 -2.07 2.39 45.10
C VAL A 525 -2.55 2.97 46.43
N VAL A 526 -3.18 4.15 46.42
CA VAL A 526 -3.78 4.76 47.62
C VAL A 526 -4.90 3.86 48.18
N TRP A 527 -5.79 3.35 47.32
CA TRP A 527 -6.84 2.44 47.75
C TRP A 527 -6.29 1.13 48.35
N SER A 528 -5.25 0.57 47.74
CA SER A 528 -4.56 -0.63 48.24
C SER A 528 -3.92 -0.39 49.60
N ALA A 529 -3.33 0.79 49.81
CA ALA A 529 -2.77 1.18 51.10
C ALA A 529 -3.86 1.31 52.17
N LEU A 530 -5.00 1.94 51.86
CA LEU A 530 -6.14 2.05 52.78
C LEU A 530 -6.72 0.67 53.15
N GLN A 531 -6.86 -0.22 52.16
CA GLN A 531 -7.35 -1.58 52.39
C GLN A 531 -6.37 -2.39 53.24
N THR A 532 -5.07 -2.29 52.96
CA THR A 532 -4.02 -2.98 53.73
C THR A 532 -3.94 -2.45 55.16
N TRP A 533 -4.07 -1.13 55.35
CA TRP A 533 -4.15 -0.52 56.67
C TRP A 533 -5.36 -1.02 57.47
N SER A 534 -6.52 -1.11 56.84
CA SER A 534 -7.73 -1.68 57.46
C SER A 534 -7.51 -3.13 57.89
N HIS A 535 -6.86 -3.93 57.05
CA HIS A 535 -6.52 -5.32 57.32
C HIS A 535 -5.50 -5.46 58.47
N ALA A 536 -4.45 -4.64 58.49
CA ALA A 536 -3.46 -4.62 59.56
C ALA A 536 -4.10 -4.26 60.91
N LYS A 537 -5.00 -3.26 60.92
CA LYS A 537 -5.74 -2.87 62.13
C LYS A 537 -6.66 -3.98 62.64
N ARG A 538 -7.35 -4.69 61.74
CA ARG A 538 -8.22 -5.84 62.09
C ARG A 538 -7.45 -7.07 62.57
N SER A 539 -6.19 -7.17 62.20
CA SER A 539 -5.27 -8.23 62.65
C SER A 539 -4.44 -7.80 63.86
N ALA A 540 -4.74 -6.64 64.46
CA ALA A 540 -4.04 -6.06 65.61
C ALA A 540 -2.50 -5.87 65.45
N HIS A 541 -2.00 -5.78 64.21
CA HIS A 541 -0.61 -5.39 63.98
C HIS A 541 -0.42 -3.89 64.32
N LEU A 542 0.47 -3.61 65.28
CA LEU A 542 0.76 -2.27 65.78
C LEU A 542 1.90 -1.58 65.01
N VAL A 543 2.69 -2.34 64.23
CA VAL A 543 3.87 -1.87 63.48
C VAL A 543 3.77 -2.31 62.03
N ILE A 544 4.35 -1.51 61.12
CA ILE A 544 4.49 -1.88 59.71
C ILE A 544 5.58 -2.96 59.60
N ASP A 545 5.15 -4.22 59.63
CA ASP A 545 6.03 -5.38 59.49
C ASP A 545 6.22 -5.76 58.00
N LEU A 546 7.26 -6.54 57.69
CA LEU A 546 7.50 -7.05 56.34
C LEU A 546 6.28 -7.79 55.76
N LEU A 547 5.53 -8.48 56.61
CA LEU A 547 4.29 -9.18 56.24
C LEU A 547 3.21 -8.20 55.75
N THR A 548 3.06 -7.05 56.41
CA THR A 548 2.09 -6.01 56.01
C THR A 548 2.48 -5.35 54.68
N LEU A 549 3.78 -5.21 54.41
CA LEU A 549 4.29 -4.74 53.12
C LEU A 549 4.05 -5.77 52.00
N CYS A 550 4.25 -7.06 52.29
CA CYS A 550 3.93 -8.13 51.34
C CYS A 550 2.42 -8.14 51.00
N GLN A 551 1.57 -8.00 52.02
CA GLN A 551 0.12 -7.90 51.84
C GLN A 551 -0.27 -6.67 50.99
N LEU A 552 0.38 -5.53 51.19
CA LEU A 552 0.19 -4.35 50.34
C LEU A 552 0.51 -4.66 48.87
N CYS A 553 1.62 -5.33 48.60
CA CYS A 553 2.00 -5.72 47.24
C CYS A 553 0.99 -6.67 46.60
N LEU A 554 0.48 -7.66 47.35
CA LEU A 554 -0.51 -8.63 46.84
C LEU A 554 -1.85 -7.95 46.53
N VAL A 555 -2.33 -7.07 47.42
CA VAL A 555 -3.56 -6.31 47.21
C VAL A 555 -3.39 -5.31 46.05
N ALA A 556 -2.25 -4.63 45.98
CA ALA A 556 -1.94 -3.69 44.90
C ALA A 556 -1.86 -4.40 43.54
N ALA A 557 -1.26 -5.59 43.47
CA ALA A 557 -1.21 -6.39 42.24
C ALA A 557 -2.62 -6.65 41.67
N GLY A 558 -3.57 -7.04 42.54
CA GLY A 558 -4.97 -7.25 42.14
C GLY A 558 -5.66 -5.99 41.60
N HIS A 559 -5.54 -4.87 42.32
CA HIS A 559 -6.14 -3.60 41.88
C HIS A 559 -5.51 -3.05 40.60
N LEU A 560 -4.18 -3.11 40.48
CA LEU A 560 -3.45 -2.69 39.27
C LEU A 560 -3.84 -3.55 38.08
N SER A 561 -3.98 -4.87 38.26
CA SER A 561 -4.50 -5.77 37.22
C SER A 561 -5.86 -5.30 36.70
N ASN A 562 -6.79 -4.99 37.61
CA ASN A 562 -8.14 -4.57 37.22
C ASN A 562 -8.09 -3.25 36.43
N VAL A 563 -7.25 -2.30 36.84
CA VAL A 563 -7.06 -1.02 36.12
C VAL A 563 -6.45 -1.24 34.75
N PHE A 564 -5.36 -2.02 34.65
CA PHE A 564 -4.71 -2.31 33.37
C PHE A 564 -5.70 -2.93 32.39
N PHE A 565 -6.42 -3.97 32.82
CA PHE A 565 -7.43 -4.63 31.99
C PHE A 565 -8.57 -3.69 31.60
N LEU A 566 -9.08 -2.87 32.52
CA LEU A 566 -10.16 -1.93 32.26
C LEU A 566 -9.75 -0.85 31.26
N VAL A 567 -8.59 -0.22 31.44
CA VAL A 567 -8.14 0.87 30.56
C VAL A 567 -7.87 0.35 29.15
N VAL A 568 -7.12 -0.74 29.00
CA VAL A 568 -6.83 -1.29 27.67
C VAL A 568 -8.05 -1.92 27.02
N GLY A 569 -8.95 -2.52 27.81
CA GLY A 569 -10.24 -3.03 27.34
C GLY A 569 -11.15 -1.93 26.80
N LEU A 570 -11.28 -0.81 27.53
CA LEU A 570 -12.05 0.35 27.05
C LEU A 570 -11.41 0.98 25.82
N ALA A 571 -10.09 1.08 25.75
CA ALA A 571 -9.39 1.57 24.57
C ALA A 571 -9.62 0.67 23.34
N ALA A 572 -9.55 -0.64 23.52
CA ALA A 572 -9.81 -1.61 22.46
C ALA A 572 -11.27 -1.54 21.96
N VAL A 573 -12.24 -1.47 22.87
CA VAL A 573 -13.66 -1.28 22.53
C VAL A 573 -13.90 0.05 21.83
N HIS A 574 -13.28 1.14 22.30
CA HIS A 574 -13.32 2.42 21.62
C HIS A 574 -12.78 2.30 20.19
N SER A 575 -11.61 1.69 19.99
CA SER A 575 -11.05 1.48 18.65
C SER A 575 -11.98 0.67 17.75
N LEU A 576 -12.61 -0.39 18.25
CA LEU A 576 -13.57 -1.20 17.49
C LEU A 576 -14.80 -0.38 17.07
N VAL A 577 -15.45 0.31 18.02
CA VAL A 577 -16.68 1.05 17.77
C VAL A 577 -16.45 2.20 16.79
N TYR A 578 -15.37 2.97 16.95
CA TYR A 578 -15.08 4.08 16.04
C TYR A 578 -14.61 3.60 14.68
N TYR A 579 -13.77 2.58 14.60
CA TYR A 579 -13.28 2.08 13.32
C TYR A 579 -14.41 1.53 12.46
N LYS A 580 -15.28 0.69 13.03
CA LYS A 580 -16.39 0.02 12.34
C LYS A 580 -17.67 0.87 12.21
N GLY A 581 -17.85 1.86 13.08
CA GLY A 581 -19.09 2.64 13.20
C GLY A 581 -19.06 4.03 12.53
N GLN A 582 -17.97 4.40 11.86
CA GLN A 582 -17.82 5.72 11.25
C GLN A 582 -17.96 5.67 9.72
N SER A 583 -18.57 6.71 9.13
CA SER A 583 -18.56 6.94 7.67
C SER A 583 -17.42 7.88 7.25
N VAL A 584 -17.11 8.89 8.06
CA VAL A 584 -15.98 9.80 7.88
C VAL A 584 -14.78 9.28 8.67
N THR A 585 -13.60 9.20 8.07
CA THR A 585 -12.41 8.69 8.77
C THR A 585 -11.93 9.66 9.84
N GLN A 586 -12.21 9.32 11.09
CA GLN A 586 -11.63 9.96 12.27
C GLN A 586 -10.58 9.06 12.92
N VAL A 587 -10.85 7.75 12.99
CA VAL A 587 -9.99 6.75 13.64
C VAL A 587 -9.77 5.58 12.70
N LEU A 588 -8.54 5.35 12.22
CA LEU A 588 -8.22 4.15 11.44
C LEU A 588 -7.92 2.96 12.35
N LEU A 589 -7.69 1.81 11.72
CA LEU A 589 -7.21 0.60 12.38
C LEU A 589 -6.06 0.93 13.37
N PRO A 590 -6.08 0.35 14.59
CA PRO A 590 -4.99 0.46 15.56
C PRO A 590 -3.61 0.25 14.91
N SER A 591 -2.67 1.16 15.19
CA SER A 591 -1.30 1.01 14.72
C SER A 591 -0.63 -0.20 15.38
N ARG A 592 0.40 -0.77 14.74
CA ARG A 592 1.17 -1.89 15.32
C ARG A 592 1.71 -1.56 16.71
N ALA A 593 2.15 -0.33 16.92
CA ALA A 593 2.62 0.12 18.24
C ALA A 593 1.51 0.09 19.31
N LEU A 594 0.28 0.48 18.96
CA LEU A 594 -0.86 0.37 19.89
C LEU A 594 -1.23 -1.11 20.13
N ASP A 595 -1.16 -1.94 19.10
CA ASP A 595 -1.43 -3.37 19.19
C ASP A 595 -0.47 -4.07 20.15
N ASP A 596 0.84 -3.84 19.99
CA ASP A 596 1.89 -4.34 20.88
C ASP A 596 1.72 -3.82 22.33
N TYR A 597 1.31 -2.55 22.47
CA TYR A 597 1.05 -1.93 23.77
C TYR A 597 -0.12 -2.62 24.48
N VAL A 598 -1.27 -2.78 23.82
CA VAL A 598 -2.45 -3.45 24.37
C VAL A 598 -2.11 -4.90 24.73
N HIS A 599 -1.43 -5.63 23.84
CA HIS A 599 -0.99 -7.01 24.07
C HIS A 599 -0.15 -7.12 25.35
N THR A 600 0.86 -6.26 25.50
CA THR A 600 1.76 -6.29 26.66
C THR A 600 1.00 -6.07 27.97
N TYR A 601 0.12 -5.07 28.04
CA TYR A 601 -0.66 -4.79 29.26
C TYR A 601 -1.67 -5.89 29.58
N VAL A 602 -2.23 -6.59 28.58
CA VAL A 602 -3.10 -7.75 28.81
C VAL A 602 -2.32 -8.88 29.51
N ILE A 603 -1.09 -9.18 29.05
CA ILE A 603 -0.23 -10.20 29.68
C ILE A 603 0.10 -9.81 31.13
N VAL A 604 0.47 -8.54 31.36
CA VAL A 604 0.81 -8.04 32.69
C VAL A 604 -0.41 -8.10 33.61
N ALA A 605 -1.58 -7.65 33.15
CA ALA A 605 -2.82 -7.73 33.91
C ALA A 605 -3.15 -9.17 34.29
N PHE A 606 -3.11 -10.10 33.32
CA PHE A 606 -3.35 -11.51 33.59
C PHE A 606 -2.41 -12.09 34.66
N SER A 607 -1.11 -11.79 34.56
CA SER A 607 -0.10 -12.29 35.50
C SER A 607 -0.34 -11.76 36.92
N LEU A 608 -0.65 -10.47 37.06
CA LEU A 608 -0.98 -9.86 38.35
C LEU A 608 -2.30 -10.40 38.92
N LYS A 609 -3.31 -10.64 38.07
CA LYS A 609 -4.58 -11.23 38.51
C LYS A 609 -4.40 -12.64 39.05
N LEU A 610 -3.53 -13.43 38.43
CA LEU A 610 -3.22 -14.78 38.88
C LEU A 610 -2.66 -14.78 40.30
N VAL A 611 -1.77 -13.84 40.62
CA VAL A 611 -1.22 -13.66 41.97
C VAL A 611 -2.32 -13.34 42.98
N GLU A 612 -3.25 -12.44 42.64
CA GLU A 612 -4.40 -12.11 43.50
C GLU A 612 -5.32 -13.32 43.71
N VAL A 613 -5.59 -14.11 42.66
CA VAL A 613 -6.43 -15.32 42.76
C VAL A 613 -5.78 -16.36 43.69
N VAL A 614 -4.46 -16.55 43.62
CA VAL A 614 -3.74 -17.43 44.54
C VAL A 614 -3.83 -16.91 45.98
N ASN A 615 -3.65 -15.60 46.19
CA ASN A 615 -3.81 -14.98 47.51
C ASN A 615 -5.25 -15.14 48.04
N MET A 616 -6.26 -15.01 47.17
CA MET A 616 -7.66 -15.24 47.52
C MET A 616 -7.90 -16.69 47.96
N MET A 617 -7.37 -17.67 47.22
CA MET A 617 -7.46 -19.09 47.59
C MET A 617 -6.76 -19.38 48.91
N TRP A 618 -5.58 -18.82 49.13
CA TRP A 618 -4.86 -18.93 50.40
C TRP A 618 -5.69 -18.40 51.57
N GLN A 619 -6.28 -17.22 51.42
CA GLN A 619 -7.15 -16.63 52.44
C GLN A 619 -8.41 -17.47 52.70
N GLN A 620 -9.01 -18.08 51.67
CA GLN A 620 -10.17 -18.97 51.83
C GLN A 620 -9.81 -20.26 52.60
N MET A 621 -8.61 -20.80 52.38
CA MET A 621 -8.13 -22.00 53.08
C MET A 621 -7.69 -21.74 54.52
N SER A 622 -7.37 -20.50 54.87
CA SER A 622 -6.85 -20.12 56.20
C SER A 622 -7.92 -19.54 57.14
N VAL A 623 -9.21 -19.65 56.82
CA VAL A 623 -10.30 -19.12 57.68
C VAL A 623 -10.57 -20.08 58.83
N ASP A 624 -10.59 -19.56 60.05
CA ASP A 624 -10.96 -20.32 61.24
C ASP A 624 -12.48 -20.28 61.45
N ILE A 625 -13.10 -21.44 61.59
CA ILE A 625 -14.56 -21.56 61.73
C ILE A 625 -14.89 -22.37 62.98
N PHE A 626 -15.72 -21.79 63.83
CA PHE A 626 -16.23 -22.41 65.04
C PHE A 626 -17.72 -22.72 64.88
N LEU A 627 -18.07 -24.00 64.96
CA LEU A 627 -19.44 -24.47 64.95
C LEU A 627 -19.90 -24.70 66.39
N ILE A 628 -20.93 -23.98 66.82
CA ILE A 628 -21.46 -24.01 68.18
C ILE A 628 -22.82 -24.73 68.14
N ASP A 629 -22.84 -25.98 68.60
CA ASP A 629 -24.08 -26.77 68.73
C ASP A 629 -24.79 -26.43 70.05
N TRP A 630 -26.02 -25.94 69.94
CA TRP A 630 -26.84 -25.55 71.09
C TRP A 630 -27.73 -26.70 71.60
N GLU A 631 -27.73 -27.86 70.95
CA GLU A 631 -28.47 -29.03 71.43
C GLU A 631 -27.89 -29.55 72.75
N ARG A 632 -28.78 -29.86 73.71
CA ARG A 632 -28.38 -30.44 74.99
C ARG A 632 -28.60 -31.95 74.97
N PRO A 633 -27.68 -32.75 75.56
CA PRO A 633 -27.90 -34.19 75.68
C PRO A 633 -29.17 -34.46 76.49
N ARG A 634 -30.02 -35.37 76.01
CA ARG A 634 -31.25 -35.75 76.72
C ARG A 634 -30.90 -36.77 77.79
N ALA A 635 -31.07 -36.39 79.05
CA ALA A 635 -30.92 -37.29 80.18
C ALA A 635 -32.26 -38.01 80.43
N THR A 636 -32.37 -39.28 80.04
CA THR A 636 -33.40 -40.19 80.57
C THR A 636 -32.84 -40.90 81.79
N LYS A 637 -33.70 -41.23 82.77
CA LYS A 637 -33.34 -41.63 84.14
C LYS A 637 -32.25 -42.71 84.27
N ASP A 638 -32.01 -43.54 83.25
CA ASP A 638 -30.96 -44.58 83.27
C ASP A 638 -29.99 -44.55 82.08
N ASN A 639 -30.05 -43.57 81.16
CA ASN A 639 -29.07 -43.43 80.06
C ASN A 639 -29.05 -42.00 79.51
N THR A 640 -27.85 -41.40 79.43
CA THR A 640 -27.60 -40.15 78.71
C THR A 640 -27.41 -40.44 77.22
N GLN A 641 -28.33 -39.97 76.38
CA GLN A 641 -28.13 -40.05 74.93
C GLN A 641 -27.26 -38.86 74.47
N PRO A 642 -26.06 -39.10 73.90
CA PRO A 642 -25.21 -38.03 73.41
C PRO A 642 -25.85 -37.37 72.17
N VAL A 643 -25.56 -36.08 72.00
CA VAL A 643 -25.97 -35.34 70.80
C VAL A 643 -25.24 -35.90 69.58
N SER A 644 -25.96 -36.05 68.46
CA SER A 644 -25.40 -36.57 67.21
C SER A 644 -24.46 -35.55 66.55
N ILE A 645 -23.19 -35.90 66.43
CA ILE A 645 -22.16 -35.09 65.74
C ILE A 645 -22.44 -34.90 64.24
N TRP A 646 -23.29 -35.75 63.64
CA TRP A 646 -23.66 -35.67 62.23
C TRP A 646 -24.30 -34.34 61.85
N ARG A 647 -24.98 -33.66 62.78
CA ARG A 647 -25.54 -32.32 62.56
C ARG A 647 -24.44 -31.30 62.28
N THR A 648 -23.37 -31.35 63.07
CA THR A 648 -22.20 -30.48 62.91
C THR A 648 -21.47 -30.77 61.61
N TYR A 649 -21.30 -32.05 61.25
CA TYR A 649 -20.70 -32.41 59.96
C TYR A 649 -21.55 -31.97 58.77
N PHE A 650 -22.88 -32.04 58.89
CA PHE A 650 -23.78 -31.56 57.85
C PHE A 650 -23.61 -30.06 57.62
N VAL A 651 -23.66 -29.24 58.69
CA VAL A 651 -23.44 -27.79 58.57
C VAL A 651 -22.04 -27.47 58.02
N ALA A 652 -21.01 -28.22 58.43
CA ALA A 652 -19.65 -28.07 57.90
C ALA A 652 -19.56 -28.40 56.40
N ASN A 653 -20.27 -29.43 55.95
CA ASN A 653 -20.34 -29.81 54.55
C ASN A 653 -21.01 -28.72 53.71
N GLU A 654 -22.18 -28.24 54.14
CA GLU A 654 -22.90 -27.15 53.46
C GLU A 654 -22.05 -25.87 53.37
N TRP A 655 -21.31 -25.54 54.43
CA TRP A 655 -20.37 -24.43 54.39
C TRP A 655 -19.29 -24.61 53.31
N ASN A 656 -18.70 -25.81 53.22
CA ASN A 656 -17.67 -26.10 52.23
C ASN A 656 -18.23 -26.02 50.79
N GLU A 657 -19.47 -26.45 50.56
CA GLU A 657 -20.13 -26.32 49.26
C GLU A 657 -20.27 -24.84 48.83
N ILE A 658 -20.69 -23.97 49.76
CA ILE A 658 -20.89 -22.53 49.51
C ILE A 658 -19.59 -21.80 49.19
N GLN A 659 -18.45 -22.22 49.73
CA GLN A 659 -17.15 -21.59 49.41
C GLN A 659 -16.81 -21.65 47.92
N SER A 660 -17.32 -22.66 47.22
CA SER A 660 -17.10 -22.86 45.79
C SER A 660 -18.27 -22.38 44.91
N GLU A 661 -19.37 -21.96 45.54
CA GLU A 661 -20.57 -21.54 44.83
C GLU A 661 -20.33 -20.22 44.09
N ARG A 662 -20.67 -20.21 42.81
CA ARG A 662 -20.59 -19.03 41.95
C ARG A 662 -21.98 -18.65 41.50
N ARG A 663 -22.28 -17.36 41.54
CA ARG A 663 -23.50 -16.82 40.96
C ARG A 663 -23.66 -17.14 39.47
N THR A 664 -22.57 -17.37 38.75
CA THR A 664 -22.57 -17.71 37.33
C THR A 664 -21.81 -19.01 37.08
N SER A 665 -22.30 -19.82 36.14
CA SER A 665 -21.65 -21.06 35.71
C SER A 665 -20.57 -20.78 34.65
N LEU A 666 -19.32 -21.14 34.98
CA LEU A 666 -18.18 -21.00 34.10
C LEU A 666 -18.34 -21.78 32.79
N SER A 667 -18.90 -22.99 32.85
CA SER A 667 -19.10 -23.84 31.67
C SER A 667 -20.04 -23.17 30.65
N VAL A 668 -21.17 -22.64 31.13
CA VAL A 668 -22.14 -21.91 30.28
C VAL A 668 -21.51 -20.64 29.72
N GLN A 669 -20.73 -19.92 30.53
CA GLN A 669 -20.01 -18.73 30.11
C GLN A 669 -19.04 -19.04 28.95
N LEU A 670 -18.20 -20.07 29.08
CA LEU A 670 -17.22 -20.44 28.05
C LEU A 670 -17.89 -20.98 26.79
N VAL A 671 -18.87 -21.89 26.93
CA VAL A 671 -19.59 -22.45 25.78
C VAL A 671 -20.35 -21.36 25.03
N GLY A 672 -21.06 -20.48 25.75
CA GLY A 672 -21.78 -19.35 25.14
C GLY A 672 -20.84 -18.38 24.43
N THR A 673 -19.70 -18.05 25.03
CA THR A 673 -18.69 -17.17 24.42
C THR A 673 -18.13 -17.78 23.13
N VAL A 674 -17.73 -19.05 23.16
CA VAL A 674 -17.18 -19.75 21.98
C VAL A 674 -18.22 -19.89 20.89
N LEU A 675 -19.48 -20.19 21.25
CA LEU A 675 -20.59 -20.30 20.31
C LEU A 675 -20.82 -18.95 19.59
N LEU A 676 -20.86 -17.84 20.32
CA LEU A 676 -21.00 -16.50 19.74
C LEU A 676 -19.82 -16.11 18.85
N ILE A 677 -18.58 -16.36 19.28
CA ILE A 677 -17.39 -15.98 18.51
C ILE A 677 -17.22 -16.83 17.25
N LYS A 678 -17.29 -18.16 17.37
CA LYS A 678 -16.95 -19.12 16.30
C LYS A 678 -18.14 -19.56 15.46
N VAL A 679 -19.29 -19.85 16.07
CA VAL A 679 -20.45 -20.41 15.34
C VAL A 679 -21.23 -19.30 14.65
N PHE A 680 -21.48 -18.19 15.34
CA PHE A 680 -22.13 -17.01 14.73
C PHE A 680 -21.16 -16.12 13.93
N GLY A 681 -19.86 -16.44 13.93
CA GLY A 681 -18.86 -15.75 13.12
C GLY A 681 -18.55 -14.32 13.56
N LEU A 682 -18.78 -13.97 14.85
CA LEU A 682 -18.45 -12.63 15.36
C LEU A 682 -16.93 -12.35 15.34
N GLU A 683 -16.08 -13.39 15.25
CA GLU A 683 -14.65 -13.19 15.05
C GLU A 683 -14.31 -12.39 13.77
N ASN A 684 -15.16 -12.46 12.75
CA ASN A 684 -14.97 -11.72 11.51
C ASN A 684 -15.11 -10.20 11.71
N TRP A 685 -15.73 -9.76 12.81
CA TRP A 685 -15.77 -8.34 13.17
C TRP A 685 -14.40 -7.80 13.60
N ALA A 686 -13.46 -8.66 13.98
CA ALA A 686 -12.11 -8.26 14.34
C ALA A 686 -11.14 -8.14 13.16
N VAL A 687 -11.61 -8.46 11.95
CA VAL A 687 -10.84 -8.32 10.71
C VAL A 687 -10.63 -6.83 10.41
N SER A 688 -9.46 -6.52 9.81
CA SER A 688 -9.01 -5.16 9.47
C SER A 688 -9.73 -4.56 8.27
N ASP A 689 -11.05 -4.62 8.29
CA ASP A 689 -11.97 -4.07 7.30
C ASP A 689 -12.94 -3.11 8.00
N PRO A 690 -13.33 -1.96 7.42
CA PRO A 690 -14.30 -1.08 8.07
C PRO A 690 -15.69 -1.70 8.17
N ASP A 691 -16.05 -2.60 7.25
CA ASP A 691 -17.40 -3.14 7.16
C ASP A 691 -17.59 -4.31 8.16
N ILE A 692 -18.82 -4.46 8.66
CA ILE A 692 -19.20 -5.50 9.63
C ILE A 692 -19.92 -6.62 8.89
N ASN A 693 -19.24 -7.75 8.67
CA ASN A 693 -19.84 -8.99 8.18
C ASN A 693 -19.53 -10.15 9.12
N SER A 694 -20.52 -11.02 9.33
CA SER A 694 -20.35 -12.27 10.09
C SER A 694 -19.80 -13.42 9.25
N THR A 695 -19.76 -13.27 7.93
CA THR A 695 -19.22 -14.25 6.98
C THR A 695 -18.06 -13.65 6.19
N ILE A 696 -17.07 -14.49 5.86
CA ILE A 696 -15.92 -14.07 5.06
C ILE A 696 -16.37 -13.94 3.61
N THR A 697 -16.34 -12.72 3.09
CA THR A 697 -16.56 -12.45 1.66
C THR A 697 -15.25 -12.56 0.87
N PRO A 698 -15.27 -12.70 -0.46
CA PRO A 698 -14.06 -12.72 -1.29
C PRO A 698 -13.15 -11.50 -1.10
N GLU A 699 -13.75 -10.33 -0.82
CA GLU A 699 -13.04 -9.07 -0.56
C GLU A 699 -12.32 -9.06 0.80
N MET A 700 -12.78 -9.89 1.74
CA MET A 700 -12.20 -10.02 3.08
C MET A 700 -11.09 -11.07 3.18
N LEU A 701 -10.88 -11.88 2.14
CA LEU A 701 -9.99 -13.06 2.18
C LEU A 701 -8.55 -12.73 2.59
N TYR A 702 -8.02 -11.59 2.15
CA TYR A 702 -6.64 -11.17 2.39
C TYR A 702 -6.53 -10.05 3.44
N ARG A 703 -7.55 -9.92 4.30
CA ARG A 703 -7.55 -8.95 5.39
C ARG A 703 -6.94 -9.59 6.64
N PRO A 704 -5.81 -9.08 7.16
CA PRO A 704 -5.25 -9.61 8.39
C PRO A 704 -6.17 -9.28 9.58
N ALA A 705 -6.18 -10.14 10.59
CA ALA A 705 -6.82 -9.83 11.85
C ALA A 705 -5.93 -8.90 12.69
N ASN A 706 -6.56 -8.05 13.52
CA ASN A 706 -5.87 -7.14 14.43
C ASN A 706 -6.12 -7.57 15.88
N PHE A 707 -5.07 -7.70 16.70
CA PHE A 707 -5.21 -8.25 18.05
C PHE A 707 -6.07 -7.34 18.96
N THR A 708 -5.92 -6.03 18.87
CA THR A 708 -6.72 -5.05 19.63
C THR A 708 -8.21 -5.20 19.31
N LEU A 709 -8.58 -5.37 18.03
CA LEU A 709 -9.98 -5.61 17.67
C LEU A 709 -10.47 -6.99 18.12
N GLN A 710 -9.63 -8.03 18.02
CA GLN A 710 -9.98 -9.36 18.53
C GLN A 710 -10.24 -9.34 20.03
N PHE A 711 -9.39 -8.65 20.78
CA PHE A 711 -9.54 -8.45 22.21
C PHE A 711 -10.82 -7.68 22.56
N ALA A 712 -11.14 -6.62 21.80
CA ALA A 712 -12.37 -5.87 21.97
C ALA A 712 -13.63 -6.73 21.76
N VAL A 713 -13.68 -7.49 20.65
CA VAL A 713 -14.79 -8.41 20.35
C VAL A 713 -14.91 -9.47 21.45
N ALA A 714 -13.79 -10.06 21.87
CA ALA A 714 -13.78 -11.06 22.92
C ALA A 714 -14.33 -10.51 24.25
N ILE A 715 -13.92 -9.30 24.67
CA ILE A 715 -14.45 -8.65 25.88
C ILE A 715 -15.94 -8.40 25.76
N LEU A 716 -16.39 -7.80 24.65
CA LEU A 716 -17.81 -7.45 24.48
C LEU A 716 -18.69 -8.68 24.53
N VAL A 717 -18.30 -9.76 23.84
CA VAL A 717 -19.04 -11.02 23.84
C VAL A 717 -19.01 -11.67 25.22
N TYR A 718 -17.85 -11.73 25.88
CA TYR A 718 -17.74 -12.31 27.21
C TYR A 718 -18.60 -11.56 28.25
N VAL A 719 -18.57 -10.23 28.23
CA VAL A 719 -19.41 -9.38 29.09
C VAL A 719 -20.90 -9.55 28.76
N LEU A 720 -21.27 -9.65 27.48
CA LEU A 720 -22.65 -9.87 27.07
C LEU A 720 -23.19 -11.20 27.63
N VAL A 721 -22.46 -12.30 27.48
CA VAL A 721 -22.85 -13.61 28.02
C VAL A 721 -22.96 -13.55 29.55
N TYR A 722 -22.01 -12.88 30.20
CA TYR A 722 -22.01 -12.73 31.66
C TYR A 722 -23.24 -11.94 32.14
N VAL A 723 -23.57 -10.81 31.49
CA VAL A 723 -24.74 -9.99 31.87
C VAL A 723 -26.04 -10.77 31.67
N ILE A 724 -26.18 -11.50 30.56
CA ILE A 724 -27.35 -12.34 30.30
C ILE A 724 -27.47 -13.42 31.38
N GLN A 725 -26.36 -14.12 31.67
CA GLN A 725 -26.33 -15.18 32.66
C GLN A 725 -26.64 -14.64 34.07
N TRP A 726 -26.04 -13.52 34.44
CA TRP A 726 -26.27 -12.87 35.73
C TRP A 726 -27.72 -12.41 35.88
N LEU A 727 -28.32 -11.79 34.85
CA LEU A 727 -29.72 -11.40 34.87
C LEU A 727 -30.65 -12.61 35.02
N LEU A 728 -30.41 -13.68 34.27
CA LEU A 728 -31.21 -14.91 34.37
C LEU A 728 -31.10 -15.54 35.77
N LEU A 729 -29.88 -15.64 36.31
CA LEU A 729 -29.67 -16.28 37.60
C LEU A 729 -30.19 -15.42 38.77
N SER A 730 -29.89 -14.12 38.80
CA SER A 730 -30.36 -13.26 39.89
C SER A 730 -31.84 -12.91 39.82
N VAL A 731 -32.41 -12.69 38.64
CA VAL A 731 -33.83 -12.29 38.53
C VAL A 731 -34.77 -13.51 38.58
N VAL A 732 -34.36 -14.63 37.98
CA VAL A 732 -35.23 -15.82 37.86
C VAL A 732 -34.83 -16.90 38.85
N TYR A 733 -33.59 -17.38 38.80
CA TYR A 733 -33.19 -18.56 39.57
C TYR A 733 -33.17 -18.31 41.08
N GLU A 734 -32.49 -17.25 41.54
CA GLU A 734 -32.36 -16.91 42.96
C GLU A 734 -33.73 -16.55 43.58
N ARG A 735 -34.61 -15.93 42.79
CA ARG A 735 -35.91 -15.47 43.27
C ARG A 735 -36.98 -16.56 43.33
N TYR A 736 -36.98 -17.49 42.37
CA TYR A 736 -38.06 -18.47 42.23
C TYR A 736 -37.66 -19.91 42.53
N ILE A 737 -36.35 -20.24 42.54
CA ILE A 737 -35.88 -21.62 42.66
C ILE A 737 -35.06 -21.83 43.95
N LYS A 738 -33.85 -21.27 44.03
CA LYS A 738 -32.91 -21.56 45.12
C LYS A 738 -32.03 -20.35 45.43
N ASN A 739 -31.89 -20.02 46.71
CA ASN A 739 -30.92 -19.06 47.22
C ASN A 739 -30.01 -19.75 48.24
N GLY A 740 -28.81 -20.17 47.82
CA GLY A 740 -27.89 -20.97 48.63
C GLY A 740 -27.46 -20.29 49.93
N ILE A 741 -27.30 -18.96 49.94
CA ILE A 741 -26.93 -18.22 51.16
C ILE A 741 -28.07 -18.24 52.17
N GLN A 742 -29.32 -18.04 51.73
CA GLN A 742 -30.48 -18.10 52.63
C GLN A 742 -30.69 -19.51 53.16
N GLU A 743 -30.56 -20.52 52.29
CA GLU A 743 -30.70 -21.92 52.66
C GLU A 743 -29.66 -22.35 53.69
N PHE A 744 -28.43 -21.85 53.60
CA PHE A 744 -27.42 -22.11 54.63
C PHE A 744 -27.81 -21.57 56.01
N VAL A 745 -28.35 -20.34 56.06
CA VAL A 745 -28.84 -19.75 57.31
C VAL A 745 -30.01 -20.56 57.85
N ASP A 746 -30.92 -21.00 56.97
CA ASP A 746 -32.04 -21.85 57.34
C ASP A 746 -31.55 -23.21 57.88
N VAL A 747 -30.56 -23.83 57.25
CA VAL A 747 -29.90 -25.07 57.71
C VAL A 747 -29.27 -24.87 59.10
N CYS A 748 -28.55 -23.77 59.32
CA CYS A 748 -27.97 -23.46 60.63
C CYS A 748 -29.06 -23.35 61.70
N SER A 749 -30.19 -22.72 61.37
CA SER A 749 -31.34 -22.58 62.28
C SER A 749 -32.00 -23.94 62.60
N LEU A 750 -32.28 -24.76 61.58
CA LEU A 750 -32.89 -26.09 61.74
C LEU A 750 -31.97 -27.04 62.51
N ALA A 751 -30.67 -26.95 62.28
CA ALA A 751 -29.67 -27.75 62.98
C ALA A 751 -29.34 -27.22 64.38
N ASN A 752 -29.92 -26.10 64.82
CA ASN A 752 -29.64 -25.43 66.10
C ASN A 752 -28.14 -25.15 66.33
N ILE A 753 -27.41 -24.84 65.27
CA ILE A 753 -25.96 -24.62 65.28
C ILE A 753 -25.67 -23.19 64.85
N SER A 754 -25.01 -22.42 65.72
CA SER A 754 -24.46 -21.12 65.32
C SER A 754 -23.07 -21.29 64.69
N VAL A 755 -22.75 -20.45 63.71
CA VAL A 755 -21.46 -20.45 63.02
C VAL A 755 -20.72 -19.15 63.33
N PHE A 756 -19.51 -19.25 63.87
CA PHE A 756 -18.63 -18.11 64.09
C PHE A 756 -17.41 -18.23 63.20
N ILE A 757 -17.22 -17.24 62.32
CA ILE A 757 -16.23 -17.26 61.24
C ILE A 757 -15.19 -16.18 61.56
N LEU A 758 -13.98 -16.57 61.93
CA LEU A 758 -12.85 -15.66 62.09
C LEU A 758 -12.11 -15.54 60.77
N THR A 759 -12.37 -14.44 60.06
CA THR A 759 -11.66 -14.12 58.81
C THR A 759 -10.25 -13.57 59.06
N LEU A 760 -10.03 -12.97 60.24
CA LEU A 760 -8.75 -12.49 60.75
C LEU A 760 -8.74 -12.71 62.27
N GLU A 761 -7.58 -12.64 62.90
CA GLU A 761 -7.41 -12.91 64.34
C GLU A 761 -8.41 -12.16 65.23
N ASN A 762 -8.72 -10.90 64.92
CA ASN A 762 -9.65 -10.06 65.71
C ASN A 762 -10.86 -9.57 64.91
N PHE A 763 -11.18 -10.20 63.78
CA PHE A 763 -12.33 -9.81 62.96
C PHE A 763 -13.03 -11.03 62.37
N GLY A 764 -14.33 -11.12 62.65
CA GLY A 764 -15.15 -12.23 62.22
C GLY A 764 -16.63 -11.91 62.09
N TYR A 765 -17.37 -12.92 61.65
CA TYR A 765 -18.80 -12.87 61.40
C TYR A 765 -19.49 -13.93 62.26
N TYR A 766 -20.71 -13.64 62.71
CA TYR A 766 -21.52 -14.56 63.48
C TYR A 766 -22.85 -14.79 62.77
N ILE A 767 -23.16 -16.05 62.49
CA ILE A 767 -24.45 -16.49 61.99
C ILE A 767 -25.18 -17.16 63.14
N HIS A 768 -26.32 -16.59 63.51
CA HIS A 768 -27.14 -17.11 64.59
C HIS A 768 -28.02 -18.25 64.09
N GLY A 769 -27.82 -19.45 64.62
CA GLY A 769 -28.62 -20.63 64.28
C GLY A 769 -29.44 -21.18 65.45
N ARG A 770 -29.50 -20.49 66.59
CA ARG A 770 -30.30 -20.96 67.72
C ARG A 770 -31.76 -20.53 67.56
N ILE A 771 -32.68 -21.47 67.66
CA ILE A 771 -34.14 -21.21 67.71
C ILE A 771 -34.59 -20.89 69.13
#